data_AF-A0A8C5B480-F1
#
_entry.id   AF-A0A8C5B480-F1
#
_cell.length_a   1.000
_cell.length_b   1.000
_cell.length_c   1.000
_cell.angle_alpha   90.00
_cell.angle_beta   90.00
_cell.angle_gamma   90.00
#
_symmetry.space_group_name_H-M   'P 1'
#
loop_
_entity.id
_entity.type
_entity.pdbx_description
1 polymer ?
#
loop_
_entity_poly.entity_id
_entity_poly.type
_entity_poly.pdbx_seq_one_letter_code
_entity_poly.pdbx_strand_id
1 'polypeptide(L)'
;MATASRAESSHNHGESSQLHAIISCAKLRRKKSLFGSIYVEVTADGETRRTAKTHSSSNPKWDERLALNVSPQSEVDFKVWSHHTIKADSLLGKATLNLRQVLDQHERKCMLLHAHKDIYSPTHTQGVQYMSKEMLIHDVISYTRSRSPLPLSLNTTVNGDGVDAARPTSTAATEDAPPSSQSHEDPSQNPVPPDPDPAAGSTTPGPAAAATTITSTTTTTTTSSSSVTAAPAAPSDSSTPTRASAAPAPDPAAGTSPCPAPGEPAPRGGAGWEQRKDPHGRTYYVDHNTRTTTWERPQPLPPGWERRVDDRGRIYYVDHNTRTTTWQRPTMESVRNFEQWQSQRSQLQGAMHQFNQRYLYSVRGRRFSPLHRPSEGRPLPPGWERRVDSNDRVYFVNHSTKTTQWEDPRTQGLQNEEPLPEGWEIRYTREGVRYFVDHNTRTTTFNDPRTGKSSVTKGPQIAYERSFRWKLAHFRYLCQSNALPSHVKITVSRQTLFEDSFQQIMALKPYDLRRRLYVIFRGEEGLDYGGLAREWFFLLSHEVLNPMYCLFEYAGKSNYCLQINPASTINPDHLSYFCFIGRFIAMALFHGKFIDTGFSLPFYKRMLNKKLLLKDLESIDPEFYNSLIWIRDNNIEECGLEMFFSVDMEILGKITSHDLKADGTNVQVTEENKEEYISLMAEWRFSRGVEGQTKAFLDGFNEVVPLQWLQYFDEKELEVMLCGMQEVDLQDWQRNTVYRHYTRNSKQIIWFWQLVKEVDNEVRLRLMQFVTGTCRLPLGGFAELMGSNGPQKFCIEKVGKETWLPRSHTCFNRLDLPPYKSFEQLKEKLLFAIEETEGFGQE
;
A
#
# COMPACT_ATOMS: atom_id res chain seq x y z
N MET A 1 4.23 80.06 -32.78
CA MET A 1 5.55 79.85 -32.15
C MET A 1 5.53 78.50 -31.44
N ALA A 2 6.68 77.96 -31.01
CA ALA A 2 6.73 76.89 -30.01
C ALA A 2 6.14 77.39 -28.67
N THR A 3 5.77 76.59 -27.66
CA THR A 3 6.47 75.43 -27.07
C THR A 3 5.51 74.37 -26.47
N ALA A 4 6.07 73.30 -25.89
CA ALA A 4 5.38 72.28 -25.08
C ALA A 4 4.88 72.85 -23.72
N SER A 5 4.18 72.13 -22.84
CA SER A 5 3.96 70.68 -22.72
C SER A 5 2.68 70.33 -21.92
N ARG A 6 2.11 69.14 -22.13
CA ARG A 6 1.25 68.47 -21.13
C ARG A 6 1.37 66.95 -21.28
N ALA A 7 1.75 66.26 -20.21
CA ALA A 7 1.71 64.80 -20.14
C ALA A 7 0.44 64.39 -19.37
N GLU A 8 -0.33 63.45 -19.92
CA GLU A 8 -1.48 62.86 -19.22
C GLU A 8 -1.35 61.33 -19.21
N SER A 9 -1.73 60.75 -18.07
CA SER A 9 -1.48 59.35 -17.73
C SER A 9 -2.59 58.44 -18.22
N SER A 10 -2.32 57.63 -19.24
CA SER A 10 -3.21 56.54 -19.67
C SER A 10 -2.91 55.24 -18.90
N HIS A 11 -3.80 54.86 -17.98
CA HIS A 11 -3.79 53.52 -17.39
C HIS A 11 -4.12 52.46 -18.46
N ASN A 12 -3.13 51.69 -18.91
CA ASN A 12 -3.38 50.44 -19.64
C ASN A 12 -3.63 49.31 -18.64
N HIS A 13 -4.89 48.90 -18.46
CA HIS A 13 -5.20 47.55 -18.01
C HIS A 13 -4.79 46.58 -19.13
N GLY A 14 -3.76 45.76 -18.90
CA GLY A 14 -3.33 44.76 -19.87
C GLY A 14 -4.33 43.60 -19.95
N GLU A 15 -4.94 43.38 -21.12
CA GLU A 15 -5.72 42.18 -21.42
C GLU A 15 -4.79 40.95 -21.47
N SER A 16 -4.68 40.20 -20.36
CA SER A 16 -3.98 38.91 -20.34
C SER A 16 -4.86 37.83 -21.01
N SER A 17 -4.29 37.11 -21.98
CA SER A 17 -4.94 36.02 -22.73
C SER A 17 -4.26 34.69 -22.45
N GLN A 18 -4.98 33.56 -22.61
CA GLN A 18 -4.38 32.24 -22.42
C GLN A 18 -3.77 31.70 -23.72
N LEU A 19 -2.45 31.47 -23.69
CA LEU A 19 -1.69 30.73 -24.69
C LEU A 19 -1.69 29.24 -24.33
N HIS A 20 -1.90 28.37 -25.31
CA HIS A 20 -1.52 26.97 -25.20
C HIS A 20 -0.39 26.62 -26.17
N ALA A 21 0.62 25.91 -25.69
CA ALA A 21 1.70 25.39 -26.51
C ALA A 21 1.75 23.87 -26.38
N ILE A 22 1.75 23.16 -27.50
CA ILE A 22 1.96 21.71 -27.53
C ILE A 22 3.42 21.45 -27.87
N ILE A 23 4.18 20.97 -26.90
CA ILE A 23 5.60 20.65 -27.05
C ILE A 23 5.69 19.21 -27.52
N SER A 24 5.90 18.99 -28.81
CA SER A 24 5.99 17.62 -29.36
C SER A 24 7.37 17.02 -29.13
N CYS A 25 8.44 17.62 -29.65
CA CYS A 25 9.79 17.05 -29.55
C CYS A 25 10.95 18.06 -29.69
N ALA A 26 12.15 17.61 -29.32
CA ALA A 26 13.41 18.30 -29.59
C ALA A 26 14.49 17.31 -30.07
N LYS A 27 15.41 17.76 -30.93
CA LYS A 27 16.52 16.93 -31.46
C LYS A 27 17.85 17.31 -30.80
N LEU A 28 18.39 16.44 -29.95
CA LEU A 28 19.54 16.72 -29.09
C LEU A 28 20.76 15.86 -29.46
N ARG A 29 21.77 16.46 -30.12
CA ARG A 29 23.11 15.85 -30.17
C ARG A 29 23.77 15.95 -28.79
N ARG A 30 23.84 14.81 -28.09
CA ARG A 30 24.56 14.54 -26.82
C ARG A 30 25.17 13.13 -26.93
N LYS A 31 26.31 12.85 -26.28
CA LYS A 31 26.74 11.45 -26.05
C LYS A 31 25.67 10.76 -25.20
N LYS A 32 25.47 9.43 -25.33
CA LYS A 32 24.52 8.68 -24.49
C LYS A 32 24.84 8.88 -23.00
N SER A 33 24.05 9.72 -22.34
CA SER A 33 24.08 9.92 -20.89
C SER A 33 23.03 8.99 -20.31
N LEU A 34 23.45 8.01 -19.50
CA LEU A 34 22.51 7.14 -18.77
C LEU A 34 21.81 7.92 -17.65
N PHE A 35 22.47 8.96 -17.13
CA PHE A 35 21.95 9.84 -16.10
C PHE A 35 21.38 11.13 -16.68
N GLY A 36 20.17 11.43 -16.21
CA GLY A 36 19.43 12.66 -16.40
C GLY A 36 18.25 12.54 -17.36
N SER A 37 17.07 12.95 -16.88
CA SER A 37 15.82 13.01 -17.66
C SER A 37 15.56 14.42 -18.15
N ILE A 38 14.93 14.56 -19.32
CA ILE A 38 14.81 15.82 -20.05
C ILE A 38 13.38 16.33 -19.98
N TYR A 39 13.23 17.60 -19.61
CA TYR A 39 11.96 18.34 -19.63
C TYR A 39 12.15 19.70 -20.31
N VAL A 40 11.06 20.29 -20.78
CA VAL A 40 11.04 21.68 -21.25
C VAL A 40 10.33 22.53 -20.20
N GLU A 41 10.99 23.61 -19.80
CA GLU A 41 10.38 24.70 -19.05
C GLU A 41 9.97 25.80 -20.03
N VAL A 42 8.76 26.33 -19.88
CA VAL A 42 8.28 27.49 -20.63
C VAL A 42 7.96 28.62 -19.66
N THR A 43 8.52 29.80 -19.91
CA THR A 43 8.34 30.99 -19.08
C THR A 43 7.87 32.18 -19.91
N ALA A 44 6.81 32.86 -19.47
CA ALA A 44 6.28 34.08 -20.07
C ALA A 44 5.66 34.96 -18.97
N ASP A 45 5.88 36.27 -19.00
CA ASP A 45 5.36 37.27 -18.04
C ASP A 45 5.57 36.94 -16.54
N GLY A 46 6.55 36.08 -16.22
CA GLY A 46 6.81 35.57 -14.88
C GLY A 46 6.05 34.28 -14.50
N GLU A 47 5.07 33.85 -15.30
CA GLU A 47 4.50 32.51 -15.17
C GLU A 47 5.48 31.45 -15.71
N THR A 48 5.54 30.29 -15.06
CA THR A 48 6.42 29.17 -15.42
C THR A 48 5.62 27.87 -15.48
N ARG A 49 5.80 27.10 -16.56
CA ARG A 49 5.25 25.75 -16.74
C ARG A 49 6.36 24.79 -17.15
N ARG A 50 6.21 23.50 -16.84
CA ARG A 50 7.20 22.45 -17.14
C ARG A 50 6.49 21.20 -17.67
N THR A 51 7.08 20.55 -18.66
CA THR A 51 6.63 19.23 -19.14
C THR A 51 6.98 18.12 -18.16
N ALA A 52 6.44 16.93 -18.40
CA ALA A 52 6.97 15.68 -17.87
C ALA A 52 8.48 15.50 -18.19
N LYS A 53 9.16 14.71 -17.34
CA LYS A 53 10.57 14.34 -17.50
C LYS A 53 10.69 13.06 -18.34
N THR A 54 11.59 13.03 -19.33
CA THR A 54 11.71 11.92 -20.31
C THR A 54 13.15 11.41 -20.43
N HIS A 55 13.35 10.10 -20.62
CA HIS A 55 14.69 9.48 -20.58
C HIS A 55 15.37 9.37 -21.96
N SER A 56 14.81 9.98 -23.01
CA SER A 56 15.40 9.93 -24.36
C SER A 56 16.54 10.95 -24.49
N SER A 57 17.77 10.46 -24.34
CA SER A 57 18.99 11.28 -24.32
C SER A 57 19.34 12.02 -25.63
N SER A 58 18.58 11.80 -26.72
CA SER A 58 18.87 12.42 -28.03
C SER A 58 17.65 12.84 -28.87
N ASN A 59 16.47 12.26 -28.66
CA ASN A 59 15.23 12.71 -29.30
C ASN A 59 14.07 12.60 -28.30
N PRO A 60 14.02 13.47 -27.27
CA PRO A 60 12.87 13.53 -26.38
C PRO A 60 11.59 13.93 -27.12
N LYS A 61 10.50 13.28 -26.71
CA LYS A 61 9.14 13.57 -27.11
C LYS A 61 8.29 13.72 -25.86
N TRP A 62 7.35 14.66 -25.88
CA TRP A 62 6.43 14.93 -24.79
C TRP A 62 4.98 14.93 -25.27
N ASP A 63 4.72 15.54 -26.43
CA ASP A 63 3.40 15.71 -27.04
C ASP A 63 2.38 16.33 -26.04
N GLU A 64 2.89 17.25 -25.20
CA GLU A 64 2.23 17.75 -23.98
C GLU A 64 1.78 19.22 -24.16
N ARG A 65 0.53 19.51 -23.76
CA ARG A 65 -0.09 20.84 -23.84
C ARG A 65 0.10 21.63 -22.54
N LEU A 66 0.96 22.63 -22.56
CA LEU A 66 1.12 23.60 -21.48
C LEU A 66 0.21 24.82 -21.71
N ALA A 67 -0.22 25.49 -20.62
CA ALA A 67 -1.07 26.68 -20.66
C ALA A 67 -0.43 27.81 -19.83
N LEU A 68 -0.34 29.01 -20.42
CA LEU A 68 0.30 30.20 -19.85
C LEU A 68 -0.60 31.42 -20.08
N ASN A 69 -0.61 32.37 -19.16
CA ASN A 69 -1.20 33.68 -19.38
C ASN A 69 -0.16 34.61 -20.01
N VAL A 70 -0.51 35.29 -21.10
CA VAL A 70 0.38 36.16 -21.89
C VAL A 70 -0.32 37.43 -22.34
N SER A 71 0.44 38.50 -22.53
CA SER A 71 0.03 39.69 -23.27
C SER A 71 0.38 39.61 -24.76
N PRO A 72 -0.17 40.48 -25.62
CA PRO A 72 0.28 40.64 -27.01
C PRO A 72 1.73 41.15 -27.16
N GLN A 73 2.39 41.57 -26.07
CA GLN A 73 3.78 42.06 -26.08
C GLN A 73 4.79 41.03 -25.54
N SER A 74 4.34 39.88 -25.03
CA SER A 74 5.16 38.96 -24.24
C SER A 74 6.21 38.22 -25.07
N GLU A 75 7.33 37.89 -24.42
CA GLU A 75 8.31 36.94 -24.93
C GLU A 75 8.16 35.60 -24.21
N VAL A 76 7.92 34.55 -24.99
CA VAL A 76 7.78 33.19 -24.48
C VAL A 76 9.12 32.47 -24.63
N ASP A 77 9.75 32.22 -23.49
CA ASP A 77 11.02 31.53 -23.37
C ASP A 77 10.81 30.03 -23.18
N PHE A 78 11.43 29.22 -24.03
CA PHE A 78 11.46 27.75 -23.94
C PHE A 78 12.88 27.31 -23.57
N LYS A 79 13.04 26.58 -22.46
CA LYS A 79 14.32 26.13 -21.90
C LYS A 79 14.31 24.62 -21.75
N VAL A 80 15.22 23.93 -22.42
CA VAL A 80 15.35 22.46 -22.33
C VAL A 80 16.33 22.12 -21.23
N TRP A 81 15.88 21.41 -20.19
CA TRP A 81 16.66 21.09 -18.99
C TRP A 81 16.98 19.60 -18.93
N SER A 82 18.22 19.27 -18.53
CA SER A 82 18.62 17.94 -18.07
C SER A 82 18.48 17.91 -16.56
N HIS A 83 17.40 17.30 -16.07
CA HIS A 83 17.21 17.00 -14.67
C HIS A 83 18.27 16.01 -14.17
N HIS A 84 18.72 16.14 -12.92
CA HIS A 84 19.50 15.11 -12.22
C HIS A 84 18.94 14.90 -10.81
N THR A 85 19.04 13.68 -10.29
CA THR A 85 18.55 13.33 -8.94
C THR A 85 19.54 13.63 -7.82
N ILE A 86 20.84 13.73 -8.14
CA ILE A 86 21.95 13.88 -7.18
C ILE A 86 22.60 15.29 -7.27
N LYS A 87 22.22 16.11 -8.26
CA LYS A 87 22.76 17.46 -8.45
C LYS A 87 21.79 18.39 -9.17
N ALA A 88 22.10 19.68 -9.19
CA ALA A 88 21.28 20.69 -9.86
C ALA A 88 21.04 20.41 -11.36
N ASP A 89 19.86 20.80 -11.84
CA ASP A 89 19.45 20.67 -13.23
C ASP A 89 20.36 21.50 -14.16
N SER A 90 20.69 20.94 -15.32
CA SER A 90 21.60 21.58 -16.29
C SER A 90 20.85 22.03 -17.55
N LEU A 91 20.93 23.32 -17.86
CA LEU A 91 20.28 23.92 -19.03
C LEU A 91 20.97 23.45 -20.33
N LEU A 92 20.29 22.62 -21.11
CA LEU A 92 20.78 22.13 -22.41
C LEU A 92 20.62 23.17 -23.52
N GLY A 93 19.73 24.13 -23.33
CA GLY A 93 19.66 25.36 -24.13
C GLY A 93 18.30 26.05 -24.10
N LYS A 94 18.23 27.21 -24.77
CA LYS A 94 17.11 28.14 -24.77
C LYS A 94 16.67 28.51 -26.20
N ALA A 95 15.37 28.67 -26.41
CA ALA A 95 14.77 29.33 -27.57
C ALA A 95 13.73 30.38 -27.12
N THR A 96 13.55 31.46 -27.86
CA THR A 96 12.62 32.56 -27.51
C THR A 96 11.67 32.87 -28.67
N LEU A 97 10.40 33.13 -28.32
CA LEU A 97 9.32 33.49 -29.23
C LEU A 97 8.69 34.84 -28.79
N ASN A 98 9.00 35.91 -29.49
CA ASN A 98 8.37 37.21 -29.29
C ASN A 98 6.95 37.19 -29.90
N LEU A 99 5.90 37.23 -29.07
CA LEU A 99 4.52 37.08 -29.54
C LEU A 99 4.07 38.26 -30.41
N ARG A 100 4.56 39.47 -30.13
CA ARG A 100 4.25 40.65 -30.95
C ARG A 100 4.67 40.46 -32.40
N GLN A 101 5.90 39.98 -32.63
CA GLN A 101 6.41 39.69 -33.98
C GLN A 101 5.54 38.66 -34.71
N VAL A 102 5.07 37.62 -34.02
CA VAL A 102 4.18 36.59 -34.57
C VAL A 102 2.78 37.16 -34.88
N LEU A 103 2.19 37.93 -33.96
CA LEU A 103 0.84 38.49 -34.10
C LEU A 103 0.77 39.56 -35.20
N ASP A 104 1.81 40.39 -35.34
CA ASP A 104 1.91 41.36 -36.44
C ASP A 104 2.22 40.67 -37.80
N GLN A 105 2.77 39.43 -37.82
CA GLN A 105 2.95 38.61 -39.04
C GLN A 105 1.68 37.86 -39.47
N HIS A 106 0.74 37.58 -38.56
CA HIS A 106 -0.46 36.77 -38.80
C HIS A 106 -1.77 37.54 -38.58
N GLU A 107 -1.85 38.78 -39.07
CA GLU A 107 -3.04 39.65 -39.07
C GLU A 107 -3.78 39.77 -37.71
N ARG A 108 -3.05 39.58 -36.60
CA ARG A 108 -3.58 39.54 -35.23
C ARG A 108 -4.65 38.45 -35.00
N LYS A 109 -4.62 37.38 -35.81
CA LYS A 109 -5.50 36.20 -35.72
C LYS A 109 -4.72 34.89 -35.89
N CYS A 110 -3.82 34.59 -34.95
CA CYS A 110 -3.24 33.26 -34.86
C CYS A 110 -4.32 32.23 -34.44
N MET A 111 -4.53 31.21 -35.29
CA MET A 111 -5.27 29.98 -34.94
C MET A 111 -4.49 28.70 -35.28
N LEU A 112 -3.31 28.82 -35.91
CA LEU A 112 -2.36 27.72 -36.10
C LEU A 112 -0.95 28.26 -36.46
N LEU A 113 0.03 28.07 -35.59
CA LEU A 113 1.45 28.38 -35.85
C LEU A 113 2.31 27.12 -35.71
N HIS A 114 2.99 26.72 -36.80
CA HIS A 114 4.02 25.69 -36.77
C HIS A 114 5.41 26.34 -36.65
N ALA A 115 5.86 26.54 -35.41
CA ALA A 115 7.14 27.19 -35.13
C ALA A 115 8.27 26.16 -35.01
N HIS A 116 9.19 26.16 -35.98
CA HIS A 116 10.53 25.61 -35.80
C HIS A 116 11.41 26.68 -35.14
N LYS A 117 12.11 26.32 -34.06
CA LYS A 117 13.08 27.21 -33.40
C LYS A 117 14.37 26.45 -33.09
N ASP A 118 15.50 27.13 -33.31
CA ASP A 118 16.81 26.68 -32.86
C ASP A 118 17.00 26.93 -31.37
N ILE A 119 17.61 25.95 -30.71
CA ILE A 119 17.98 25.97 -29.29
C ILE A 119 19.45 26.38 -29.15
N TYR A 120 19.73 27.44 -28.38
CA TYR A 120 21.07 27.95 -28.11
C TYR A 120 21.58 27.54 -26.74
N SER A 121 22.83 27.09 -26.62
CA SER A 121 23.47 26.82 -25.33
C SER A 121 24.02 28.11 -24.71
N PRO A 122 23.82 28.37 -23.40
CA PRO A 122 24.42 29.50 -22.71
C PRO A 122 25.89 29.26 -22.28
N THR A 123 26.39 28.01 -22.35
CA THR A 123 27.67 27.61 -21.74
C THR A 123 28.79 27.34 -22.76
N HIS A 124 29.18 28.36 -23.52
CA HIS A 124 30.59 28.51 -23.95
C HIS A 124 30.91 29.94 -24.42
N THR A 125 31.73 30.65 -23.66
CA THR A 125 32.46 31.84 -24.16
C THR A 125 33.84 31.40 -24.66
N GLN A 126 34.20 31.85 -25.87
CA GLN A 126 35.36 31.40 -26.67
C GLN A 126 35.21 29.98 -27.25
N GLY A 127 35.69 29.80 -28.49
CA GLY A 127 35.60 28.53 -29.24
C GLY A 127 34.27 28.34 -30.00
N VAL A 128 34.28 28.53 -31.31
CA VAL A 128 33.06 28.43 -32.14
C VAL A 128 32.68 26.97 -32.42
N GLN A 129 31.56 26.51 -31.88
CA GLN A 129 30.74 25.45 -32.49
C GLN A 129 29.26 25.83 -32.46
N TYR A 130 28.72 26.22 -33.63
CA TYR A 130 27.27 26.36 -33.82
C TYR A 130 26.59 24.99 -33.64
N MET A 131 25.58 24.94 -32.77
CA MET A 131 24.86 23.72 -32.39
C MET A 131 23.36 23.87 -32.70
N SER A 132 23.01 24.16 -33.97
CA SER A 132 21.62 24.25 -34.43
C SER A 132 20.86 22.95 -34.15
N LYS A 133 19.75 23.05 -33.42
CA LYS A 133 18.99 21.92 -32.86
C LYS A 133 17.52 22.31 -32.80
N GLU A 134 16.75 21.66 -33.66
CA GLU A 134 15.33 21.90 -33.86
C GLU A 134 14.49 21.50 -32.63
N MET A 135 13.62 22.40 -32.21
CA MET A 135 12.40 22.08 -31.47
C MET A 135 11.19 22.21 -32.40
N LEU A 136 10.24 21.28 -32.29
CA LEU A 136 8.97 21.32 -33.00
C LEU A 136 7.85 21.70 -32.02
N ILE A 137 7.06 22.71 -32.37
CA ILE A 137 5.88 23.15 -31.61
C ILE A 137 4.63 22.97 -32.48
N HIS A 138 3.58 22.37 -31.91
CA HIS A 138 2.22 22.41 -32.46
C HIS A 138 1.34 23.33 -31.59
N ASP A 139 0.29 23.86 -32.22
CA ASP A 139 -0.44 25.05 -31.75
C ASP A 139 -1.61 24.75 -30.79
N VAL A 140 -1.97 25.72 -29.91
CA VAL A 140 -3.33 26.33 -29.88
C VAL A 140 -3.22 27.77 -29.32
N ILE A 141 -3.34 28.79 -30.18
CA ILE A 141 -3.73 30.15 -29.75
C ILE A 141 -5.24 30.32 -29.94
N SER A 142 -5.97 30.61 -28.85
CA SER A 142 -7.41 30.82 -28.88
C SER A 142 -7.81 32.15 -28.23
N TYR A 143 -7.91 33.22 -29.04
CA TYR A 143 -8.40 34.52 -28.58
C TYR A 143 -9.93 34.54 -28.47
N THR A 144 -10.45 34.18 -27.29
CA THR A 144 -11.88 34.23 -26.97
C THR A 144 -12.24 35.55 -26.29
N ARG A 145 -12.58 36.57 -27.09
CA ARG A 145 -13.13 37.83 -26.56
C ARG A 145 -14.48 37.58 -25.87
N SER A 146 -14.48 37.62 -24.55
CA SER A 146 -15.66 37.39 -23.70
C SER A 146 -16.71 38.48 -23.88
N ARG A 147 -17.68 38.25 -24.77
CA ARG A 147 -18.89 39.08 -24.87
C ARG A 147 -19.91 38.57 -23.86
N SER A 148 -20.42 39.48 -23.01
CA SER A 148 -21.42 39.16 -22.00
C SER A 148 -22.71 38.61 -22.64
N PRO A 149 -23.30 37.53 -22.10
CA PRO A 149 -24.55 36.98 -22.62
C PRO A 149 -25.75 37.84 -22.18
N LEU A 150 -26.60 38.20 -23.14
CA LEU A 150 -27.99 38.55 -22.89
C LEU A 150 -28.86 37.29 -23.11
N PRO A 151 -29.95 37.10 -22.35
CA PRO A 151 -30.77 35.89 -22.40
C PRO A 151 -31.84 35.93 -23.52
N LEU A 152 -32.69 34.89 -23.58
CA LEU A 152 -33.78 34.59 -24.54
C LEU A 152 -33.31 33.86 -25.83
N SER A 153 -34.05 32.89 -26.40
CA SER A 153 -35.26 32.16 -25.95
C SER A 153 -35.44 30.82 -26.72
N LEU A 154 -36.47 30.05 -26.38
CA LEU A 154 -36.81 28.72 -26.94
C LEU A 154 -37.06 28.73 -28.47
N ASN A 155 -36.65 27.66 -29.19
CA ASN A 155 -37.59 26.64 -29.70
C ASN A 155 -36.94 25.52 -30.57
N THR A 156 -37.09 24.27 -30.11
CA THR A 156 -37.89 23.18 -30.72
C THR A 156 -37.84 22.90 -32.25
N THR A 157 -37.43 21.66 -32.59
CA THR A 157 -37.87 20.74 -33.68
C THR A 157 -37.43 20.83 -35.17
N VAL A 158 -37.03 19.62 -35.65
CA VAL A 158 -37.40 18.92 -36.93
C VAL A 158 -36.53 19.04 -38.20
N ASN A 159 -36.20 17.82 -38.71
CA ASN A 159 -35.83 17.27 -40.02
C ASN A 159 -35.55 18.18 -41.25
N GLY A 160 -34.66 17.69 -42.13
CA GLY A 160 -34.62 18.08 -43.55
C GLY A 160 -33.43 17.50 -44.33
N ASP A 161 -33.70 16.57 -45.24
CA ASP A 161 -32.76 15.85 -46.14
C ASP A 161 -31.87 16.73 -47.05
N GLY A 162 -30.86 16.14 -47.71
CA GLY A 162 -30.56 16.57 -49.09
C GLY A 162 -29.18 16.32 -49.73
N VAL A 163 -28.96 15.09 -50.24
CA VAL A 163 -28.30 14.72 -51.54
C VAL A 163 -26.87 15.19 -51.95
N ASP A 164 -26.25 14.34 -52.79
CA ASP A 164 -25.21 14.61 -53.81
C ASP A 164 -23.76 15.00 -53.40
N ALA A 165 -22.69 14.59 -54.12
CA ALA A 165 -22.54 13.55 -55.15
C ALA A 165 -21.03 13.22 -55.41
N ALA A 166 -20.80 12.31 -56.36
CA ALA A 166 -19.56 12.05 -57.11
C ALA A 166 -18.38 11.32 -56.41
N ARG A 167 -18.00 10.20 -57.03
CA ARG A 167 -16.79 9.37 -56.81
C ARG A 167 -16.11 9.16 -58.16
N PRO A 168 -14.80 8.89 -58.20
CA PRO A 168 -14.32 7.76 -59.01
C PRO A 168 -13.35 6.86 -58.20
N THR A 169 -13.40 5.53 -58.13
CA THR A 169 -13.68 4.40 -59.05
C THR A 169 -12.50 3.88 -59.88
N SER A 170 -11.80 2.87 -59.34
CA SER A 170 -11.19 1.72 -60.04
C SER A 170 -10.36 0.89 -59.02
N THR A 171 -10.29 -0.45 -58.97
CA THR A 171 -11.05 -1.62 -59.49
C THR A 171 -10.49 -2.80 -58.64
N ALA A 172 -11.21 -3.74 -58.02
CA ALA A 172 -12.42 -4.51 -58.35
C ALA A 172 -12.17 -5.67 -59.35
N ALA A 173 -12.08 -6.90 -58.81
CA ALA A 173 -12.29 -8.21 -59.47
C ALA A 173 -12.18 -9.38 -58.45
N THR A 174 -13.02 -10.43 -58.41
CA THR A 174 -14.49 -10.53 -58.56
C THR A 174 -15.00 -11.91 -58.06
N GLU A 175 -16.25 -11.97 -57.55
CA GLU A 175 -17.22 -13.09 -57.60
C GLU A 175 -16.87 -14.50 -57.02
N ASP A 176 -17.81 -15.42 -56.72
CA ASP A 176 -19.27 -15.46 -56.96
C ASP A 176 -20.09 -16.16 -55.81
N ALA A 177 -21.42 -16.34 -56.00
CA ALA A 177 -22.45 -16.63 -54.98
C ALA A 177 -23.08 -18.06 -55.04
N PRO A 178 -24.08 -18.43 -54.17
CA PRO A 178 -24.51 -19.82 -53.90
C PRO A 178 -25.76 -20.29 -54.69
N PRO A 179 -26.26 -21.56 -54.51
CA PRO A 179 -27.42 -21.75 -53.61
C PRO A 179 -27.54 -23.11 -52.85
N SER A 180 -28.62 -23.21 -52.06
CA SER A 180 -29.13 -24.24 -51.12
C SER A 180 -29.36 -25.70 -51.58
N SER A 181 -29.33 -26.69 -50.65
CA SER A 181 -30.53 -27.47 -50.18
C SER A 181 -30.26 -28.69 -49.25
N GLN A 182 -31.05 -28.84 -48.15
CA GLN A 182 -31.57 -30.09 -47.52
C GLN A 182 -30.58 -31.18 -46.97
N SER A 183 -30.90 -32.07 -45.99
CA SER A 183 -32.02 -32.25 -45.01
C SER A 183 -31.61 -33.25 -43.88
N HIS A 184 -32.51 -33.48 -42.88
CA HIS A 184 -32.47 -34.50 -41.78
C HIS A 184 -31.48 -34.24 -40.61
N GLU A 185 -31.78 -34.54 -39.34
CA GLU A 185 -33.06 -34.81 -38.64
C GLU A 185 -32.92 -34.57 -37.12
N ASP A 186 -34.01 -34.22 -36.43
CA ASP A 186 -34.06 -34.03 -34.95
C ASP A 186 -35.50 -34.19 -34.42
N PRO A 187 -35.72 -34.86 -33.26
CA PRO A 187 -36.99 -34.80 -32.54
C PRO A 187 -36.86 -34.44 -31.04
N SER A 188 -37.35 -33.24 -30.68
CA SER A 188 -38.45 -32.98 -29.71
C SER A 188 -38.86 -34.10 -28.72
N GLN A 189 -39.24 -33.87 -27.45
CA GLN A 189 -39.78 -32.67 -26.77
C GLN A 189 -39.81 -32.84 -25.21
N ASN A 190 -40.28 -31.82 -24.46
CA ASN A 190 -40.61 -31.86 -23.00
C ASN A 190 -41.90 -32.70 -22.70
N PRO A 191 -42.43 -32.94 -21.45
CA PRO A 191 -42.11 -32.36 -20.12
C PRO A 191 -42.18 -33.32 -18.87
N VAL A 192 -42.21 -32.71 -17.66
CA VAL A 192 -42.46 -33.19 -16.27
C VAL A 192 -43.83 -33.94 -16.13
N PRO A 193 -44.04 -35.05 -15.33
CA PRO A 193 -44.11 -35.11 -13.83
C PRO A 193 -43.61 -36.46 -13.17
N PRO A 194 -44.24 -37.06 -12.12
CA PRO A 194 -44.02 -36.88 -10.67
C PRO A 194 -43.58 -38.16 -9.87
N ASP A 195 -43.58 -38.11 -8.53
CA ASP A 195 -43.34 -39.25 -7.59
C ASP A 195 -44.28 -40.47 -7.79
N PRO A 196 -43.85 -41.69 -7.39
CA PRO A 196 -44.52 -42.33 -6.23
C PRO A 196 -43.66 -43.22 -5.30
N ASP A 197 -44.11 -43.35 -4.05
CA ASP A 197 -43.77 -44.34 -2.99
C ASP A 197 -44.76 -45.56 -3.10
N PRO A 198 -44.95 -46.57 -2.19
CA PRO A 198 -44.35 -46.86 -0.87
C PRO A 198 -44.13 -48.38 -0.48
N ALA A 199 -43.84 -48.60 0.83
CA ALA A 199 -44.20 -49.77 1.68
C ALA A 199 -43.32 -51.06 1.65
N ALA A 200 -43.24 -51.92 2.68
CA ALA A 200 -43.89 -52.02 4.03
C ALA A 200 -42.93 -52.70 5.06
N GLY A 201 -43.15 -52.74 6.39
CA GLY A 201 -44.19 -52.16 7.27
C GLY A 201 -44.22 -52.78 8.69
N SER A 202 -45.20 -52.39 9.53
CA SER A 202 -45.55 -52.89 10.90
C SER A 202 -44.54 -52.61 12.05
N THR A 203 -44.93 -52.40 13.33
CA THR A 203 -46.19 -52.72 14.06
C THR A 203 -46.56 -51.68 15.16
N THR A 204 -47.85 -51.62 15.53
CA THR A 204 -48.56 -50.86 16.61
C THR A 204 -48.33 -51.39 18.05
N PRO A 205 -48.86 -50.79 19.18
CA PRO A 205 -49.94 -49.79 19.33
C PRO A 205 -49.73 -48.60 20.32
N GLY A 206 -50.72 -47.67 20.36
CA GLY A 206 -50.93 -46.65 21.42
C GLY A 206 -51.90 -47.12 22.53
N PRO A 207 -52.72 -46.26 23.19
CA PRO A 207 -53.09 -44.85 22.93
C PRO A 207 -52.66 -43.91 24.11
N ALA A 208 -53.25 -42.77 24.54
CA ALA A 208 -54.55 -42.11 24.30
C ALA A 208 -54.59 -40.58 24.59
N ALA A 209 -55.81 -40.03 24.69
CA ALA A 209 -56.24 -38.64 24.94
C ALA A 209 -56.29 -38.25 26.46
N ALA A 210 -56.74 -37.07 26.93
CA ALA A 210 -57.54 -35.97 26.35
C ALA A 210 -57.39 -34.59 27.07
N ALA A 211 -58.26 -33.64 26.69
CA ALA A 211 -58.54 -32.27 27.17
C ALA A 211 -58.53 -32.01 28.72
N THR A 212 -58.56 -30.78 29.26
CA THR A 212 -59.70 -29.82 29.17
C THR A 212 -59.40 -28.39 29.71
N THR A 213 -60.18 -27.44 29.17
CA THR A 213 -60.51 -26.02 29.48
C THR A 213 -60.69 -25.59 30.96
N ILE A 214 -60.89 -24.27 31.17
CA ILE A 214 -61.46 -23.49 32.33
C ILE A 214 -60.37 -22.74 33.15
N THR A 215 -60.39 -21.45 33.55
CA THR A 215 -61.14 -20.16 33.40
C THR A 215 -61.30 -19.52 34.81
N SER A 216 -60.89 -18.24 34.99
CA SER A 216 -61.15 -17.35 36.18
C SER A 216 -60.56 -17.83 37.55
N THR A 217 -60.53 -17.14 38.72
CA THR A 217 -61.03 -15.84 39.30
C THR A 217 -60.15 -15.51 40.56
N THR A 218 -60.12 -14.40 41.35
CA THR A 218 -60.83 -13.10 41.54
C THR A 218 -59.93 -12.08 42.34
N THR A 219 -60.43 -10.83 42.59
CA THR A 219 -60.21 -9.87 43.74
C THR A 219 -59.15 -10.16 44.84
N THR A 220 -58.16 -9.31 45.16
CA THR A 220 -58.15 -7.98 45.89
C THR A 220 -58.48 -7.95 47.40
N THR A 221 -57.51 -7.49 48.22
CA THR A 221 -57.60 -6.68 49.48
C THR A 221 -56.15 -6.24 49.83
N THR A 222 -55.68 -4.99 50.04
CA THR A 222 -56.11 -3.67 50.59
C THR A 222 -55.65 -3.37 52.03
N THR A 223 -54.64 -2.51 52.15
CA THR A 223 -54.34 -1.54 53.26
C THR A 223 -53.31 -0.55 52.67
N SER A 224 -53.59 0.75 52.45
CA SER A 224 -53.64 1.91 53.38
C SER A 224 -52.32 2.12 54.15
N SER A 225 -51.69 3.31 54.26
CA SER A 225 -51.97 4.71 53.82
C SER A 225 -50.74 5.59 54.19
N SER A 226 -50.48 6.83 53.74
CA SER A 226 -51.24 7.82 52.93
C SER A 226 -50.34 8.90 52.24
N SER A 227 -50.99 9.90 51.63
CA SER A 227 -50.52 11.14 50.96
C SER A 227 -49.89 12.23 51.89
N VAL A 228 -49.31 13.37 51.42
CA VAL A 228 -49.94 14.52 50.71
C VAL A 228 -49.03 15.45 49.87
N THR A 229 -49.68 16.12 48.91
CA THR A 229 -49.37 17.31 48.06
C THR A 229 -49.32 18.64 48.86
N ALA A 230 -48.96 19.84 48.36
CA ALA A 230 -48.36 20.39 47.11
C ALA A 230 -47.82 21.84 47.37
N ALA A 231 -47.37 22.57 46.33
CA ALA A 231 -46.94 23.99 46.37
C ALA A 231 -48.14 24.98 46.55
N PRO A 232 -47.95 26.31 46.84
CA PRO A 232 -47.46 27.27 45.82
C PRO A 232 -46.78 28.60 46.31
N ALA A 233 -46.38 29.42 45.33
CA ALA A 233 -46.37 30.91 45.32
C ALA A 233 -45.35 31.71 46.16
N ALA A 234 -45.26 33.01 45.84
CA ALA A 234 -44.27 33.99 46.31
C ALA A 234 -44.88 35.01 47.30
N PRO A 235 -44.07 35.96 47.79
CA PRO A 235 -44.48 37.36 47.62
C PRO A 235 -43.40 38.24 47.00
N SER A 236 -43.84 39.35 46.40
CA SER A 236 -43.02 40.50 46.00
C SER A 236 -43.31 41.68 46.93
N ASP A 237 -42.29 42.42 47.34
CA ASP A 237 -42.48 43.81 47.78
C ASP A 237 -41.26 44.69 47.45
N SER A 238 -41.31 45.97 47.82
CA SER A 238 -40.95 47.05 46.89
C SER A 238 -40.10 48.19 47.50
N SER A 239 -39.87 49.23 46.68
CA SER A 239 -39.29 50.55 46.97
C SER A 239 -37.74 50.74 46.93
N THR A 240 -37.31 51.48 45.91
CA THR A 240 -36.15 52.40 45.91
C THR A 240 -36.61 53.76 46.48
N PRO A 241 -35.75 54.73 46.91
CA PRO A 241 -35.05 55.60 45.92
C PRO A 241 -33.75 56.37 46.36
N THR A 242 -33.11 57.05 45.38
CA THR A 242 -32.27 58.29 45.51
C THR A 242 -30.90 58.22 46.24
N ARG A 243 -29.86 59.05 45.95
CA ARG A 243 -29.65 60.15 44.95
C ARG A 243 -28.16 60.58 44.84
N ALA A 244 -27.68 60.83 43.60
CA ALA A 244 -26.49 61.64 43.20
C ALA A 244 -25.10 61.21 43.76
N SER A 245 -23.92 61.68 43.30
CA SER A 245 -23.52 62.79 42.40
C SER A 245 -22.33 62.32 41.52
N ALA A 246 -22.30 62.50 40.19
CA ALA A 246 -21.94 63.70 39.39
C ALA A 246 -20.50 63.66 38.82
N ALA A 247 -20.32 64.11 37.58
CA ALA A 247 -19.01 64.26 36.92
C ALA A 247 -18.38 65.64 37.21
N PRO A 248 -17.12 65.88 36.80
CA PRO A 248 -16.95 66.74 35.61
C PRO A 248 -15.79 66.36 34.67
N ALA A 249 -15.85 66.90 33.45
CA ALA A 249 -14.69 67.18 32.57
C ALA A 249 -14.60 68.71 32.37
N PRO A 250 -13.45 69.28 31.92
CA PRO A 250 -13.28 69.46 30.47
C PRO A 250 -11.83 69.38 29.92
N ASP A 251 -11.76 69.42 28.58
CA ASP A 251 -10.62 69.52 27.62
C ASP A 251 -9.83 70.88 27.72
N PRO A 252 -8.78 71.21 26.90
CA PRO A 252 -8.42 70.64 25.58
C PRO A 252 -6.93 70.61 25.10
N ALA A 253 -6.78 70.20 23.82
CA ALA A 253 -5.70 70.49 22.85
C ALA A 253 -4.44 69.59 22.81
N ALA A 254 -3.87 69.23 21.65
CA ALA A 254 -4.34 69.25 20.24
C ALA A 254 -3.41 68.35 19.35
N GLY A 255 -3.91 67.76 18.24
CA GLY A 255 -3.08 66.92 17.36
C GLY A 255 -3.78 66.10 16.25
N THR A 256 -4.37 66.76 15.25
CA THR A 256 -4.84 66.21 13.95
C THR A 256 -3.72 65.49 13.15
N SER A 257 -3.91 64.57 12.19
CA SER A 257 -5.06 64.00 11.42
C SER A 257 -4.52 62.87 10.48
N PRO A 258 -5.28 62.26 9.52
CA PRO A 258 -6.71 61.90 9.45
C PRO A 258 -6.92 60.39 9.08
N CYS A 259 -8.17 59.97 8.85
CA CYS A 259 -8.54 58.63 8.36
C CYS A 259 -9.21 58.69 6.97
N PRO A 260 -8.96 57.73 6.04
CA PRO A 260 -9.76 57.51 4.84
C PRO A 260 -10.76 56.35 4.99
N ALA A 261 -11.94 56.50 4.38
CA ALA A 261 -12.98 55.45 4.30
C ALA A 261 -13.16 54.96 2.83
N PRO A 262 -14.12 54.07 2.55
CA PRO A 262 -13.91 52.63 2.46
C PRO A 262 -13.67 52.14 1.02
N GLY A 263 -12.71 51.22 0.83
CA GLY A 263 -12.39 50.63 -0.47
C GLY A 263 -12.36 49.10 -0.42
N GLU A 264 -13.03 48.49 -1.41
CA GLU A 264 -13.12 47.08 -1.85
C GLU A 264 -12.72 45.91 -0.92
N PRO A 265 -13.54 44.83 -0.86
CA PRO A 265 -13.16 43.60 -0.16
C PRO A 265 -12.01 42.90 -0.90
N ALA A 266 -10.86 42.78 -0.25
CA ALA A 266 -9.74 41.99 -0.76
C ALA A 266 -10.18 40.54 -1.09
N PRO A 267 -9.64 39.90 -2.15
CA PRO A 267 -10.04 38.55 -2.53
C PRO A 267 -9.85 37.58 -1.37
N ARG A 268 -10.86 36.73 -1.10
CA ARG A 268 -10.87 35.77 0.02
C ARG A 268 -9.74 34.73 -0.09
N GLY A 269 -8.56 35.09 0.40
CA GLY A 269 -7.63 34.10 0.95
C GLY A 269 -8.29 33.36 2.11
N GLY A 270 -7.98 32.07 2.28
CA GLY A 270 -8.52 31.26 3.37
C GLY A 270 -8.19 31.88 4.74
N ALA A 271 -9.10 31.74 5.71
CA ALA A 271 -9.10 32.51 6.95
C ALA A 271 -7.71 32.63 7.63
N GLY A 272 -7.22 33.87 7.72
CA GLY A 272 -5.97 34.22 8.40
C GLY A 272 -4.68 34.12 7.56
N TRP A 273 -4.77 34.10 6.23
CA TRP A 273 -3.62 34.39 5.35
C TRP A 273 -3.63 35.86 4.89
N GLU A 274 -2.48 36.53 4.97
CA GLU A 274 -2.27 37.91 4.50
C GLU A 274 -1.16 37.95 3.44
N GLN A 275 -1.34 38.75 2.38
CA GLN A 275 -0.31 38.97 1.37
C GLN A 275 0.45 40.28 1.66
N ARG A 276 1.78 40.20 1.77
CA ARG A 276 2.71 41.32 1.98
C ARG A 276 3.75 41.41 0.85
N LYS A 277 4.60 42.44 0.89
CA LYS A 277 5.77 42.59 0.01
C LYS A 277 7.00 42.92 0.83
N ASP A 278 8.15 42.36 0.46
CA ASP A 278 9.44 42.68 1.08
C ASP A 278 9.99 44.04 0.59
N PRO A 279 11.07 44.58 1.18
CA PRO A 279 11.67 45.84 0.75
C PRO A 279 12.20 45.84 -0.71
N HIS A 280 12.30 44.68 -1.35
CA HIS A 280 12.69 44.50 -2.76
C HIS A 280 11.46 44.33 -3.67
N GLY A 281 10.25 44.54 -3.15
CA GLY A 281 8.98 44.42 -3.86
C GLY A 281 8.46 43.00 -4.07
N ARG A 282 9.17 41.98 -3.58
CA ARG A 282 8.81 40.56 -3.76
C ARG A 282 7.63 40.22 -2.86
N THR A 283 6.59 39.63 -3.43
CA THR A 283 5.40 39.19 -2.67
C THR A 283 5.73 38.02 -1.76
N TYR A 284 5.25 38.07 -0.52
CA TYR A 284 5.25 36.95 0.42
C TYR A 284 3.90 36.85 1.15
N TYR A 285 3.60 35.69 1.71
CA TYR A 285 2.34 35.38 2.36
C TYR A 285 2.58 35.03 3.82
N VAL A 286 1.89 35.72 4.72
CA VAL A 286 1.92 35.51 6.16
C VAL A 286 0.73 34.64 6.55
N ASP A 287 0.99 33.51 7.22
CA ASP A 287 -0.04 32.75 7.92
C ASP A 287 -0.12 33.25 9.36
N HIS A 288 -1.18 34.00 9.69
CA HIS A 288 -1.40 34.49 11.05
C HIS A 288 -1.75 33.38 12.05
N ASN A 289 -2.11 32.19 11.55
CA ASN A 289 -2.54 31.05 12.37
C ASN A 289 -1.33 30.21 12.80
N THR A 290 -0.42 29.88 11.87
CA THR A 290 0.86 29.20 12.18
C THR A 290 1.99 30.16 12.55
N ARG A 291 1.80 31.47 12.35
CA ARG A 291 2.81 32.53 12.48
C ARG A 291 4.02 32.34 11.56
N THR A 292 3.82 31.73 10.39
CA THR A 292 4.87 31.49 9.38
C THR A 292 4.76 32.46 8.20
N THR A 293 5.83 32.52 7.39
CA THR A 293 5.88 33.30 6.16
C THR A 293 6.45 32.48 5.02
N THR A 294 5.79 32.46 3.86
CA THR A 294 6.26 31.78 2.64
C THR A 294 6.26 32.72 1.44
N TRP A 295 7.11 32.47 0.46
CA TRP A 295 7.12 33.18 -0.82
C TRP A 295 6.06 32.64 -1.80
N GLU A 296 5.56 31.43 -1.55
CA GLU A 296 4.58 30.77 -2.41
C GLU A 296 3.13 31.12 -2.04
N ARG A 297 2.27 31.26 -3.05
CA ARG A 297 0.85 31.56 -2.82
C ARG A 297 0.16 30.35 -2.19
N PRO A 298 -0.46 30.48 -0.99
CA PRO A 298 -1.17 29.37 -0.36
C PRO A 298 -2.33 28.92 -1.25
N GLN A 299 -2.28 27.67 -1.73
CA GLN A 299 -3.36 27.07 -2.50
C GLN A 299 -4.65 27.00 -1.63
N PRO A 300 -5.86 27.15 -2.21
CA PRO A 300 -7.09 26.91 -1.47
C PRO A 300 -7.16 25.46 -0.95
N LEU A 301 -7.95 25.23 0.10
CA LEU A 301 -8.30 23.85 0.49
C LEU A 301 -9.22 23.22 -0.58
N PRO A 302 -9.19 21.90 -0.79
CA PRO A 302 -10.13 21.23 -1.69
C PRO A 302 -11.59 21.42 -1.24
N PRO A 303 -12.58 21.29 -2.14
CA PRO A 303 -14.00 21.42 -1.79
C PRO A 303 -14.40 20.49 -0.64
N GLY A 304 -15.25 20.98 0.27
CA GLY A 304 -15.67 20.25 1.48
C GLY A 304 -14.74 20.39 2.68
N TRP A 305 -13.46 20.72 2.49
CA TRP A 305 -12.49 20.79 3.57
C TRP A 305 -12.48 22.12 4.32
N GLU A 306 -12.64 22.04 5.63
CA GLU A 306 -12.49 23.13 6.59
C GLU A 306 -11.25 22.91 7.47
N ARG A 307 -10.52 23.98 7.82
CA ARG A 307 -9.48 23.94 8.85
C ARG A 307 -10.08 24.32 10.20
N ARG A 308 -9.87 23.50 11.21
CA ARG A 308 -10.27 23.72 12.61
C ARG A 308 -9.06 23.74 13.54
N VAL A 309 -9.32 24.05 14.80
CA VAL A 309 -8.37 24.05 15.90
C VAL A 309 -8.98 23.25 17.05
N ASP A 310 -8.20 22.40 17.72
CA ASP A 310 -8.66 21.61 18.87
C ASP A 310 -8.51 22.36 20.20
N ASP A 311 -9.01 21.77 21.30
CA ASP A 311 -8.96 22.35 22.65
C ASP A 311 -7.53 22.60 23.16
N ARG A 312 -6.50 22.07 22.48
CA ARG A 312 -5.08 22.25 22.79
C ARG A 312 -4.40 23.27 21.86
N GLY A 313 -5.15 23.92 20.98
CA GLY A 313 -4.63 24.87 19.99
C GLY A 313 -3.98 24.21 18.77
N ARG A 314 -4.10 22.88 18.59
CA ARG A 314 -3.53 22.15 17.44
C ARG A 314 -4.43 22.31 16.23
N ILE A 315 -3.85 22.60 15.07
CA ILE A 315 -4.58 22.75 13.80
C ILE A 315 -4.88 21.37 13.21
N TYR A 316 -6.13 21.14 12.79
CA TYR A 316 -6.55 19.94 12.05
C TYR A 316 -7.52 20.32 10.92
N TYR A 317 -7.85 19.36 10.06
CA TYR A 317 -8.72 19.55 8.89
C TYR A 317 -9.87 18.55 8.91
N VAL A 318 -11.04 18.97 8.43
CA VAL A 318 -12.28 18.18 8.40
C VAL A 318 -12.93 18.32 7.04
N ASP A 319 -13.25 17.20 6.38
CA ASP A 319 -14.16 17.19 5.24
C ASP A 319 -15.61 17.08 5.73
N HIS A 320 -16.44 18.05 5.36
CA HIS A 320 -17.86 18.04 5.70
C HIS A 320 -18.66 16.98 4.93
N ASN A 321 -18.17 16.50 3.78
CA ASN A 321 -18.90 15.52 2.96
C ASN A 321 -18.79 14.10 3.54
N THR A 322 -17.56 13.61 3.74
CA THR A 322 -17.29 12.27 4.29
C THR A 322 -17.24 12.24 5.82
N ARG A 323 -17.19 13.41 6.48
CA ARG A 323 -16.92 13.59 7.92
C ARG A 323 -15.53 13.11 8.37
N THR A 324 -14.61 12.88 7.42
CA THR A 324 -13.23 12.47 7.70
C THR A 324 -12.42 13.62 8.27
N THR A 325 -11.48 13.32 9.17
CA THR A 325 -10.53 14.30 9.73
C THR A 325 -9.09 13.89 9.45
N THR A 326 -8.19 14.87 9.30
CA THR A 326 -6.73 14.63 9.23
C THR A 326 -5.95 15.78 9.85
N TRP A 327 -4.72 15.49 10.30
CA TRP A 327 -3.74 16.49 10.72
C TRP A 327 -2.96 17.08 9.54
N GLN A 328 -2.83 16.35 8.43
CA GLN A 328 -2.16 16.85 7.23
C GLN A 328 -3.06 17.83 6.48
N ARG A 329 -2.47 18.93 5.99
CA ARG A 329 -3.18 19.89 5.15
C ARG A 329 -3.62 19.23 3.84
N PRO A 330 -4.93 19.09 3.56
CA PRO A 330 -5.40 18.37 2.38
C PRO A 330 -5.03 19.11 1.09
N THR A 331 -4.61 18.36 0.08
CA THR A 331 -4.32 18.81 -1.28
C THR A 331 -5.19 18.04 -2.27
N MET A 332 -5.27 18.50 -3.53
CA MET A 332 -5.95 17.75 -4.59
C MET A 332 -5.33 16.37 -4.86
N GLU A 333 -4.07 16.16 -4.44
CA GLU A 333 -3.37 14.88 -4.53
C GLU A 333 -3.69 13.97 -3.33
N SER A 334 -3.65 14.49 -2.10
CA SER A 334 -4.00 13.69 -0.91
C SER A 334 -5.47 13.26 -0.91
N VAL A 335 -6.37 14.09 -1.44
CA VAL A 335 -7.78 13.74 -1.64
C VAL A 335 -7.92 12.63 -2.69
N ARG A 336 -7.24 12.75 -3.85
CA ARG A 336 -7.25 11.70 -4.88
C ARG A 336 -6.73 10.36 -4.36
N ASN A 337 -5.66 10.38 -3.56
CA ASN A 337 -5.09 9.15 -2.99
C ASN A 337 -6.05 8.50 -1.99
N PHE A 338 -6.80 9.30 -1.22
CA PHE A 338 -7.86 8.83 -0.34
C PHE A 338 -9.09 8.29 -1.11
N GLU A 339 -9.52 8.95 -2.18
CA GLU A 339 -10.58 8.45 -3.09
C GLU A 339 -10.20 7.09 -3.71
N GLN A 340 -8.95 6.93 -4.14
CA GLN A 340 -8.43 5.66 -4.66
C GLN A 340 -8.39 4.56 -3.58
N TRP A 341 -7.98 4.90 -2.35
CA TRP A 341 -8.03 3.97 -1.22
C TRP A 341 -9.47 3.58 -0.85
N GLN A 342 -10.40 4.53 -0.84
CA GLN A 342 -11.83 4.26 -0.64
C GLN A 342 -12.40 3.34 -1.74
N SER A 343 -12.04 3.57 -3.01
CA SER A 343 -12.49 2.72 -4.13
C SER A 343 -11.99 1.27 -4.01
N GLN A 344 -10.72 1.08 -3.63
CA GLN A 344 -10.18 -0.25 -3.30
C GLN A 344 -10.92 -0.87 -2.11
N ARG A 345 -11.16 -0.09 -1.04
CA ARG A 345 -11.90 -0.53 0.14
C ARG A 345 -13.32 -0.99 -0.19
N SER A 346 -14.03 -0.32 -1.10
CA SER A 346 -15.37 -0.73 -1.53
C SER A 346 -15.39 -2.08 -2.27
N GLN A 347 -14.31 -2.46 -2.95
CA GLN A 347 -14.19 -3.77 -3.62
C GLN A 347 -13.99 -4.93 -2.63
N LEU A 348 -13.57 -4.65 -1.39
CA LEU A 348 -13.27 -5.66 -0.37
C LEU A 348 -14.48 -6.49 0.08
N GLN A 349 -15.70 -6.02 -0.17
CA GLN A 349 -16.91 -6.78 0.19
C GLN A 349 -17.03 -8.09 -0.62
N GLY A 350 -16.45 -8.14 -1.83
CA GLY A 350 -16.22 -9.39 -2.57
C GLY A 350 -14.98 -10.16 -2.08
N ALA A 351 -13.89 -9.44 -1.79
CA ALA A 351 -12.63 -10.03 -1.30
C ALA A 351 -12.82 -10.84 -0.01
N MET A 352 -13.73 -10.42 0.87
CA MET A 352 -14.00 -11.10 2.14
C MET A 352 -14.39 -12.59 1.97
N HIS A 353 -14.96 -12.99 0.83
CA HIS A 353 -15.20 -14.42 0.57
C HIS A 353 -13.88 -15.18 0.30
N GLN A 354 -13.01 -14.67 -0.59
CA GLN A 354 -11.68 -15.24 -0.85
C GLN A 354 -10.80 -15.23 0.42
N PHE A 355 -10.86 -14.16 1.21
CA PHE A 355 -10.15 -14.04 2.48
C PHE A 355 -10.58 -15.11 3.50
N ASN A 356 -11.88 -15.42 3.59
CA ASN A 356 -12.38 -16.51 4.45
C ASN A 356 -11.98 -17.92 3.98
N GLN A 357 -11.56 -18.10 2.72
CA GLN A 357 -11.00 -19.35 2.21
C GLN A 357 -9.51 -19.53 2.58
N ARG A 358 -8.80 -18.45 3.00
CA ARG A 358 -7.41 -18.56 3.44
C ARG A 358 -7.26 -19.44 4.67
N TYR A 359 -6.17 -20.17 4.76
CA TYR A 359 -5.94 -21.18 5.78
C TYR A 359 -4.48 -21.25 6.25
N LEU A 360 -4.27 -21.89 7.39
CA LEU A 360 -3.01 -22.56 7.75
C LEU A 360 -3.37 -24.03 8.05
N TYR A 361 -2.39 -24.91 8.31
CA TYR A 361 -2.70 -26.32 8.60
C TYR A 361 -3.75 -26.43 9.72
N SER A 362 -4.87 -27.10 9.43
CA SER A 362 -6.05 -27.03 10.29
C SER A 362 -5.82 -27.76 11.63
N VAL A 363 -5.81 -26.99 12.71
CA VAL A 363 -5.83 -27.51 14.10
C VAL A 363 -7.27 -27.63 14.63
N ARG A 364 -8.30 -27.48 13.78
CA ARG A 364 -9.70 -27.77 14.15
C ARG A 364 -9.94 -29.27 14.21
N GLY A 365 -9.65 -29.88 15.37
CA GLY A 365 -10.07 -31.25 15.70
C GLY A 365 -9.16 -32.03 16.65
N ARG A 366 -7.91 -31.60 16.87
CA ARG A 366 -6.96 -32.30 17.74
C ARG A 366 -6.41 -31.39 18.83
N ARG A 367 -6.45 -31.87 20.08
CA ARG A 367 -5.78 -31.23 21.22
C ARG A 367 -4.28 -31.45 21.09
N PHE A 368 -3.56 -30.46 20.56
CA PHE A 368 -2.09 -30.44 20.61
C PHE A 368 -1.64 -30.15 22.03
N SER A 369 -1.51 -31.20 22.85
CA SER A 369 -0.58 -31.16 23.98
C SER A 369 0.86 -31.03 23.45
N PRO A 370 1.76 -30.29 24.12
CA PRO A 370 3.17 -30.20 23.75
C PRO A 370 3.87 -31.55 23.92
N LEU A 371 3.38 -32.38 24.85
CA LEU A 371 3.48 -33.83 24.77
C LEU A 371 2.67 -34.29 23.54
N HIS A 372 3.32 -34.20 22.39
CA HIS A 372 2.90 -34.85 21.17
C HIS A 372 2.98 -36.36 21.42
N ARG A 373 1.90 -36.99 21.91
CA ARG A 373 1.82 -38.46 21.97
C ARG A 373 2.05 -38.95 20.54
N PRO A 374 3.14 -39.69 20.24
CA PRO A 374 3.66 -39.84 18.88
C PRO A 374 2.91 -40.93 18.08
N SER A 375 1.62 -41.10 18.39
CA SER A 375 0.83 -42.26 18.02
C SER A 375 -0.02 -42.02 16.78
N GLU A 376 -0.62 -40.84 16.62
CA GLU A 376 -1.67 -40.60 15.63
C GLU A 376 -1.23 -40.59 14.15
N GLY A 377 0.07 -40.68 13.87
CA GLY A 377 0.63 -40.88 12.53
C GLY A 377 1.15 -42.30 12.27
N ARG A 378 1.29 -43.14 13.31
CA ARG A 378 1.66 -44.55 13.16
C ARG A 378 0.41 -45.39 12.94
N PRO A 379 0.39 -46.38 12.02
CA PRO A 379 -0.63 -47.41 12.06
C PRO A 379 -0.64 -48.08 13.45
N LEU A 380 -1.81 -48.55 13.87
CA LEU A 380 -1.89 -49.37 15.08
C LEU A 380 -1.09 -50.66 14.88
N PRO A 381 -0.46 -51.23 15.93
CA PRO A 381 0.27 -52.49 15.78
C PRO A 381 -0.66 -53.61 15.27
N PRO A 382 -0.16 -54.60 14.52
CA PRO A 382 -1.02 -55.64 13.94
C PRO A 382 -1.96 -56.30 14.96
N GLY A 383 -3.26 -56.29 14.65
CA GLY A 383 -4.32 -56.75 15.53
C GLY A 383 -4.93 -55.69 16.46
N TRP A 384 -4.47 -54.44 16.46
CA TRP A 384 -5.07 -53.37 17.27
C TRP A 384 -6.04 -52.48 16.47
N GLU A 385 -7.17 -52.14 17.08
CA GLU A 385 -8.22 -51.28 16.54
C GLU A 385 -8.53 -50.13 17.51
N ARG A 386 -8.82 -48.92 16.99
CA ARG A 386 -9.27 -47.77 17.80
C ARG A 386 -10.79 -47.63 17.68
N ARG A 387 -11.50 -47.68 18.81
CA ARG A 387 -12.94 -47.42 18.92
C ARG A 387 -13.21 -46.17 19.76
N VAL A 388 -14.47 -45.76 19.80
CA VAL A 388 -14.98 -44.64 20.59
C VAL A 388 -16.23 -45.14 21.31
N ASP A 389 -16.42 -44.78 22.58
CA ASP A 389 -17.64 -45.13 23.33
C ASP A 389 -18.78 -44.11 23.09
N SER A 390 -19.94 -44.35 23.71
CA SER A 390 -21.11 -43.46 23.62
C SER A 390 -20.91 -42.05 24.18
N ASN A 391 -19.75 -41.77 24.79
CA ASN A 391 -19.43 -40.52 25.48
C ASN A 391 -18.22 -39.82 24.82
N ASP A 392 -17.96 -40.11 23.54
CA ASP A 392 -16.83 -39.62 22.73
C ASP A 392 -15.43 -39.98 23.28
N ARG A 393 -15.33 -40.99 24.16
CA ARG A 393 -14.03 -41.41 24.73
C ARG A 393 -13.40 -42.50 23.86
N VAL A 394 -12.18 -42.22 23.40
CA VAL A 394 -11.38 -43.15 22.60
C VAL A 394 -10.87 -44.30 23.47
N TYR A 395 -10.97 -45.53 22.96
CA TYR A 395 -10.35 -46.72 23.53
C TYR A 395 -9.77 -47.64 22.45
N PHE A 396 -8.91 -48.56 22.84
CA PHE A 396 -8.16 -49.43 21.94
C PHE A 396 -8.46 -50.90 22.24
N VAL A 397 -8.75 -51.67 21.20
CA VAL A 397 -9.08 -53.09 21.24
C VAL A 397 -7.91 -53.87 20.65
N ASN A 398 -7.40 -54.89 21.35
CA ASN A 398 -6.43 -55.82 20.83
C ASN A 398 -7.13 -57.12 20.43
N HIS A 399 -7.29 -57.35 19.12
CA HIS A 399 -7.89 -58.56 18.55
C HIS A 399 -7.04 -59.81 18.71
N SER A 400 -5.74 -59.67 18.94
CA SER A 400 -4.80 -60.79 19.15
C SER A 400 -4.87 -61.34 20.57
N THR A 401 -5.08 -60.48 21.58
CA THR A 401 -5.21 -60.88 23.00
C THR A 401 -6.65 -60.83 23.54
N LYS A 402 -7.61 -60.34 22.75
CA LYS A 402 -9.01 -60.08 23.12
C LYS A 402 -9.19 -59.14 24.33
N THR A 403 -8.25 -58.21 24.53
CA THR A 403 -8.31 -57.20 25.60
C THR A 403 -8.71 -55.81 25.07
N THR A 404 -9.11 -54.91 25.97
CA THR A 404 -9.35 -53.50 25.67
C THR A 404 -8.68 -52.60 26.71
N GLN A 405 -8.26 -51.40 26.30
CA GLN A 405 -7.61 -50.42 27.17
C GLN A 405 -7.91 -48.99 26.72
N TRP A 406 -7.91 -48.05 27.66
CA TRP A 406 -8.09 -46.60 27.41
C TRP A 406 -6.80 -45.91 26.94
N GLU A 407 -5.65 -46.54 27.19
CA GLU A 407 -4.34 -46.02 26.80
C GLU A 407 -3.98 -46.41 25.36
N ASP A 408 -3.33 -45.51 24.64
CA ASP A 408 -2.86 -45.79 23.28
C ASP A 408 -1.64 -46.73 23.35
N PRO A 409 -1.70 -47.94 22.74
CA PRO A 409 -0.60 -48.92 22.80
C PRO A 409 0.69 -48.41 22.17
N ARG A 410 0.62 -47.35 21.34
CA ARG A 410 1.78 -46.67 20.74
C ARG A 410 2.45 -45.67 21.70
N THR A 411 1.98 -45.57 22.95
CA THR A 411 2.48 -44.61 23.97
C THR A 411 2.96 -45.27 25.27
N GLN A 412 2.67 -46.55 25.48
CA GLN A 412 3.19 -47.33 26.60
C GLN A 412 4.70 -47.53 26.42
N GLY A 413 5.50 -47.02 27.36
CA GLY A 413 6.97 -46.97 27.29
C GLY A 413 7.59 -45.60 26.98
N LEU A 414 6.80 -44.58 26.61
CA LEU A 414 7.29 -43.23 26.29
C LEU A 414 7.21 -42.21 27.45
N GLN A 415 6.79 -42.64 28.64
CA GLN A 415 6.51 -41.75 29.78
C GLN A 415 7.74 -41.27 30.56
N ASN A 416 8.94 -41.81 30.27
CA ASN A 416 10.17 -41.54 31.02
C ASN A 416 11.24 -40.76 30.22
N GLU A 417 10.94 -40.23 29.03
CA GLU A 417 11.87 -39.33 28.32
C GLU A 417 11.63 -37.87 28.74
N GLU A 418 12.70 -37.17 29.14
CA GLU A 418 12.69 -35.72 29.43
C GLU A 418 12.28 -34.87 28.21
N PRO A 419 11.77 -33.62 28.39
CA PRO A 419 11.52 -32.73 27.25
C PRO A 419 12.79 -32.48 26.43
N LEU A 420 12.62 -32.27 25.12
CA LEU A 420 13.71 -31.87 24.24
C LEU A 420 14.27 -30.49 24.64
N PRO A 421 15.58 -30.22 24.44
CA PRO A 421 16.12 -28.86 24.53
C PRO A 421 15.44 -27.90 23.55
N GLU A 422 15.52 -26.60 23.81
CA GLU A 422 14.86 -25.60 22.98
C GLU A 422 15.38 -25.62 21.52
N GLY A 423 14.46 -25.48 20.56
CA GLY A 423 14.77 -25.53 19.13
C GLY A 423 14.97 -26.93 18.52
N TRP A 424 14.77 -28.02 19.28
CA TRP A 424 14.89 -29.39 18.76
C TRP A 424 13.52 -30.03 18.40
N GLU A 425 13.44 -30.62 17.20
CA GLU A 425 12.30 -31.43 16.71
C GLU A 425 12.69 -32.93 16.61
N ILE A 426 11.81 -33.85 17.00
CA ILE A 426 11.91 -35.28 16.62
C ILE A 426 11.11 -35.52 15.34
N ARG A 427 11.75 -36.15 14.37
CA ARG A 427 11.16 -36.59 13.11
C ARG A 427 11.39 -38.08 12.85
N TYR A 428 10.78 -38.59 11.79
CA TYR A 428 10.97 -39.96 11.30
C TYR A 428 11.20 -39.94 9.79
N THR A 429 12.07 -40.81 9.28
CA THR A 429 12.23 -41.01 7.84
C THR A 429 11.02 -41.75 7.25
N ARG A 430 10.97 -41.93 5.92
CA ARG A 430 9.89 -42.70 5.24
C ARG A 430 9.87 -44.18 5.70
N GLU A 431 11.01 -44.69 6.14
CA GLU A 431 11.25 -46.03 6.68
C GLU A 431 10.94 -46.11 8.19
N GLY A 432 10.50 -45.02 8.82
CA GLY A 432 10.11 -44.97 10.23
C GLY A 432 11.26 -44.82 11.23
N VAL A 433 12.48 -44.53 10.78
CA VAL A 433 13.68 -44.34 11.62
C VAL A 433 13.62 -42.98 12.31
N ARG A 434 13.72 -42.92 13.65
CA ARG A 434 13.73 -41.63 14.38
C ARG A 434 15.01 -40.86 14.10
N TYR A 435 14.88 -39.56 13.87
CA TYR A 435 15.98 -38.61 13.79
C TYR A 435 15.58 -37.30 14.46
N PHE A 436 16.55 -36.43 14.68
CA PHE A 436 16.40 -35.16 15.39
C PHE A 436 16.83 -34.02 14.46
N VAL A 437 16.10 -32.92 14.52
CA VAL A 437 16.41 -31.68 13.79
C VAL A 437 16.71 -30.61 14.83
N ASP A 438 17.86 -29.95 14.68
CA ASP A 438 18.21 -28.78 15.48
C ASP A 438 17.97 -27.52 14.66
N HIS A 439 16.92 -26.77 15.00
CA HIS A 439 16.60 -25.50 14.34
C HIS A 439 17.54 -24.35 14.74
N ASN A 440 18.34 -24.52 15.80
CA ASN A 440 19.35 -23.53 16.21
C ASN A 440 20.56 -23.56 15.26
N THR A 441 21.16 -24.73 15.05
CA THR A 441 22.30 -24.91 14.12
C THR A 441 21.88 -25.18 12.67
N ARG A 442 20.58 -25.40 12.41
CA ARG A 442 20.02 -25.85 11.12
C ARG A 442 20.61 -27.17 10.64
N THR A 443 20.77 -28.14 11.56
CA THR A 443 21.34 -29.47 11.27
C THR A 443 20.35 -30.60 11.59
N THR A 444 20.71 -31.83 11.19
CA THR A 444 19.99 -33.05 11.61
C THR A 444 20.97 -34.08 12.14
N THR A 445 20.49 -34.98 13.01
CA THR A 445 21.29 -36.08 13.58
C THR A 445 20.41 -37.26 13.97
N PHE A 446 20.99 -38.46 14.08
CA PHE A 446 20.32 -39.61 14.67
C PHE A 446 20.54 -39.74 16.18
N ASN A 447 21.42 -38.90 16.75
CA ASN A 447 21.76 -38.86 18.17
C ASN A 447 20.71 -38.06 18.95
N ASP A 448 20.16 -38.64 20.01
CA ASP A 448 19.22 -37.94 20.88
C ASP A 448 19.93 -36.83 21.68
N PRO A 449 19.52 -35.55 21.60
CA PRO A 449 20.20 -34.46 22.29
C PRO A 449 20.15 -34.56 23.82
N ARG A 450 19.21 -35.35 24.38
CA ARG A 450 19.06 -35.55 25.83
C ARG A 450 19.92 -36.70 26.36
N THR A 451 20.25 -37.69 25.53
CA THR A 451 20.88 -38.95 26.00
C THR A 451 22.12 -39.38 25.21
N GLY A 452 22.48 -38.68 24.13
CA GLY A 452 23.59 -39.02 23.24
C GLY A 452 23.41 -40.31 22.42
N LYS A 453 22.33 -41.06 22.64
CA LYS A 453 22.08 -42.36 22.00
C LYS A 453 21.73 -42.16 20.53
N SER A 454 22.53 -42.76 19.64
CA SER A 454 22.17 -42.82 18.22
C SER A 454 21.04 -43.80 17.96
N SER A 455 20.15 -43.42 17.05
CA SER A 455 19.06 -44.23 16.52
C SER A 455 19.52 -45.15 15.38
N VAL A 456 20.71 -44.91 14.81
CA VAL A 456 21.34 -45.72 13.76
C VAL A 456 22.86 -45.69 13.91
N THR A 457 23.54 -46.84 13.81
CA THR A 457 25.02 -46.90 13.91
C THR A 457 25.74 -46.19 12.76
N LYS A 458 25.16 -46.20 11.55
CA LYS A 458 25.50 -45.32 10.41
C LYS A 458 24.24 -45.02 9.60
N GLY A 459 23.54 -43.92 9.90
CA GLY A 459 22.40 -43.47 9.10
C GLY A 459 22.83 -42.63 7.89
N PRO A 460 22.02 -42.57 6.81
CA PRO A 460 22.27 -41.64 5.70
C PRO A 460 22.12 -40.19 6.18
N GLN A 461 22.94 -39.27 5.67
CA GLN A 461 22.88 -37.86 6.07
C GLN A 461 21.57 -37.23 5.59
N ILE A 462 20.65 -36.95 6.52
CA ILE A 462 19.35 -36.33 6.22
C ILE A 462 19.57 -34.83 6.07
N ALA A 463 19.16 -34.26 4.94
CA ALA A 463 19.15 -32.82 4.74
C ALA A 463 18.25 -32.12 5.77
N TYR A 464 18.67 -30.97 6.28
CA TYR A 464 17.80 -30.11 7.08
C TYR A 464 16.65 -29.60 6.21
N GLU A 465 15.42 -29.66 6.73
CA GLU A 465 14.22 -29.17 6.06
C GLU A 465 13.58 -28.09 6.95
N ARG A 466 13.23 -26.94 6.37
CA ARG A 466 12.55 -25.85 7.11
C ARG A 466 11.15 -26.30 7.52
N SER A 467 11.04 -26.80 8.75
CA SER A 467 9.79 -27.31 9.32
C SER A 467 8.82 -26.17 9.71
N PHE A 468 8.35 -25.36 8.74
CA PHE A 468 7.40 -24.26 8.98
C PHE A 468 6.19 -24.74 9.78
N ARG A 469 5.67 -25.92 9.43
CA ARG A 469 4.62 -26.64 10.17
C ARG A 469 4.95 -26.87 11.65
N TRP A 470 6.17 -27.28 11.99
CA TRP A 470 6.60 -27.46 13.38
C TRP A 470 6.74 -26.12 14.10
N LYS A 471 7.41 -25.13 13.48
CA LYS A 471 7.58 -23.79 14.06
C LYS A 471 6.22 -23.18 14.39
N LEU A 472 5.27 -23.28 13.46
CA LEU A 472 3.90 -22.83 13.64
C LEU A 472 3.18 -23.63 14.74
N ALA A 473 3.32 -24.95 14.81
CA ALA A 473 2.73 -25.75 15.87
C ALA A 473 3.30 -25.39 17.26
N HIS A 474 4.61 -25.17 17.37
CA HIS A 474 5.29 -24.72 18.58
C HIS A 474 4.81 -23.32 18.99
N PHE A 475 4.79 -22.35 18.07
CA PHE A 475 4.27 -21.01 18.32
C PHE A 475 2.79 -21.01 18.73
N ARG A 476 1.96 -21.86 18.10
CA ARG A 476 0.55 -22.05 18.46
C ARG A 476 0.42 -22.64 19.87
N TYR A 477 1.31 -23.53 20.28
CA TYR A 477 1.37 -24.02 21.66
C TYR A 477 1.79 -22.91 22.64
N LEU A 478 2.83 -22.11 22.35
CA LEU A 478 3.24 -20.97 23.19
C LEU A 478 2.08 -19.98 23.41
N CYS A 479 1.32 -19.68 22.35
CA CYS A 479 0.12 -18.84 22.48
C CYS A 479 -0.96 -19.50 23.35
N GLN A 480 -1.19 -20.81 23.20
CA GLN A 480 -2.20 -21.54 23.99
C GLN A 480 -1.82 -21.68 25.48
N SER A 481 -0.54 -21.88 25.80
CA SER A 481 -0.08 -21.97 27.19
C SER A 481 -0.05 -20.61 27.91
N ASN A 482 0.05 -19.52 27.15
CA ASN A 482 -0.01 -18.13 27.66
C ASN A 482 -1.39 -17.47 27.50
N ALA A 483 -2.41 -18.21 27.05
CA ALA A 483 -3.77 -17.70 26.91
C ALA A 483 -4.44 -17.54 28.28
N LEU A 484 -4.93 -16.33 28.57
CA LEU A 484 -5.62 -16.08 29.83
C LEU A 484 -7.08 -16.56 29.77
N PRO A 485 -7.63 -17.10 30.88
CA PRO A 485 -9.03 -17.52 30.95
C PRO A 485 -9.99 -16.33 30.86
N SER A 486 -11.27 -16.62 30.70
CA SER A 486 -12.34 -15.65 30.38
C SER A 486 -12.17 -15.01 28.99
N HIS A 487 -12.90 -13.94 28.75
CA HIS A 487 -12.99 -13.24 27.47
C HIS A 487 -12.83 -11.72 27.67
N VAL A 488 -12.55 -11.01 26.58
CA VAL A 488 -12.58 -9.54 26.52
C VAL A 488 -13.54 -9.12 25.41
N LYS A 489 -14.35 -8.09 25.67
CA LYS A 489 -15.35 -7.57 24.72
C LYS A 489 -14.80 -6.34 24.02
N ILE A 490 -14.90 -6.30 22.69
CA ILE A 490 -14.51 -5.16 21.84
C ILE A 490 -15.76 -4.73 21.08
N THR A 491 -16.31 -3.56 21.43
CA THR A 491 -17.62 -3.08 21.00
C THR A 491 -17.47 -1.86 20.08
N VAL A 492 -17.53 -2.06 18.77
CA VAL A 492 -17.12 -1.08 17.74
C VAL A 492 -18.27 -0.74 16.79
N SER A 493 -18.28 0.44 16.18
CA SER A 493 -19.11 0.71 14.99
C SER A 493 -18.35 0.36 13.71
N ARG A 494 -19.06 0.00 12.63
CA ARG A 494 -18.47 -0.16 11.29
C ARG A 494 -18.10 1.17 10.62
N GLN A 495 -18.63 2.29 11.11
CA GLN A 495 -18.39 3.64 10.59
C GLN A 495 -17.22 4.34 11.29
N THR A 496 -16.93 3.99 12.54
CA THR A 496 -15.81 4.52 13.36
C THR A 496 -14.87 3.39 13.82
N LEU A 497 -14.65 2.40 12.94
CA LEU A 497 -14.01 1.14 13.27
C LEU A 497 -12.58 1.31 13.81
N PHE A 498 -11.80 2.22 13.23
CA PHE A 498 -10.43 2.48 13.63
C PHE A 498 -10.37 3.12 15.02
N GLU A 499 -11.12 4.21 15.24
CA GLU A 499 -11.16 4.96 16.50
C GLU A 499 -11.72 4.13 17.65
N ASP A 500 -12.84 3.42 17.43
CA ASP A 500 -13.43 2.55 18.45
C ASP A 500 -12.49 1.38 18.83
N SER A 501 -11.75 0.84 17.86
CA SER A 501 -10.78 -0.23 18.10
C SER A 501 -9.54 0.29 18.82
N PHE A 502 -9.02 1.45 18.41
CA PHE A 502 -7.89 2.16 19.02
C PHE A 502 -8.17 2.45 20.50
N GLN A 503 -9.28 3.11 20.80
CA GLN A 503 -9.64 3.46 22.18
C GLN A 503 -9.74 2.22 23.08
N GLN A 504 -10.37 1.14 22.62
CA GLN A 504 -10.55 -0.07 23.43
C GLN A 504 -9.26 -0.86 23.62
N ILE A 505 -8.43 -1.04 22.58
CA ILE A 505 -7.18 -1.82 22.68
C ILE A 505 -6.08 -1.06 23.44
N MET A 506 -6.12 0.28 23.43
CA MET A 506 -5.21 1.09 24.23
C MET A 506 -5.66 1.26 25.68
N ALA A 507 -6.98 1.25 25.96
CA ALA A 507 -7.51 1.23 27.33
C ALA A 507 -7.33 -0.13 28.05
N LEU A 508 -7.19 -1.22 27.30
CA LEU A 508 -6.90 -2.55 27.83
C LEU A 508 -5.42 -2.73 28.18
N LYS A 509 -5.14 -3.53 29.21
CA LYS A 509 -3.78 -3.95 29.56
C LYS A 509 -3.30 -5.01 28.57
N PRO A 510 -2.01 -5.04 28.17
CA PRO A 510 -1.56 -5.93 27.09
C PRO A 510 -1.81 -7.43 27.33
N TYR A 511 -1.69 -7.89 28.58
CA TYR A 511 -1.96 -9.29 28.90
C TYR A 511 -3.45 -9.65 28.76
N ASP A 512 -4.39 -8.71 28.96
CA ASP A 512 -5.82 -8.95 28.79
C ASP A 512 -6.20 -9.16 27.31
N LEU A 513 -5.38 -8.66 26.37
CA LEU A 513 -5.50 -8.93 24.93
C LEU A 513 -5.17 -10.40 24.57
N ARG A 514 -4.60 -11.17 25.50
CA ARG A 514 -4.40 -12.64 25.38
C ARG A 514 -5.61 -13.47 25.84
N ARG A 515 -6.68 -12.84 26.33
CA ARG A 515 -7.98 -13.52 26.59
C ARG A 515 -8.74 -13.75 25.29
N ARG A 516 -9.73 -14.64 25.31
CA ARG A 516 -10.60 -14.86 24.14
C ARG A 516 -11.30 -13.56 23.73
N LEU A 517 -11.08 -13.12 22.49
CA LEU A 517 -11.76 -11.94 21.95
C LEU A 517 -13.23 -12.28 21.64
N TYR A 518 -14.15 -11.40 22.04
CA TYR A 518 -15.51 -11.31 21.52
C TYR A 518 -15.70 -9.92 20.91
N VAL A 519 -15.86 -9.87 19.58
CA VAL A 519 -16.14 -8.60 18.89
C VAL A 519 -17.64 -8.42 18.69
N ILE A 520 -18.13 -7.21 18.96
CA ILE A 520 -19.53 -6.82 18.87
C ILE A 520 -19.60 -5.58 17.99
N PHE A 521 -20.32 -5.64 16.87
CA PHE A 521 -20.64 -4.47 16.07
C PHE A 521 -21.88 -3.77 16.64
N ARG A 522 -21.81 -2.46 16.90
CA ARG A 522 -22.90 -1.69 17.51
C ARG A 522 -24.11 -1.64 16.58
N GLY A 523 -25.23 -2.19 17.05
CA GLY A 523 -26.49 -2.26 16.29
C GLY A 523 -26.68 -3.55 15.48
N GLU A 524 -25.76 -4.52 15.59
CA GLU A 524 -25.84 -5.80 14.89
C GLU A 524 -25.99 -6.96 15.89
N GLU A 525 -26.99 -7.81 15.68
CA GLU A 525 -27.14 -9.05 16.45
C GLU A 525 -26.23 -10.14 15.86
N GLY A 526 -25.20 -10.56 16.61
CA GLY A 526 -24.28 -11.59 16.17
C GLY A 526 -23.61 -12.34 17.31
N LEU A 527 -23.65 -13.68 17.23
CA LEU A 527 -23.00 -14.58 18.18
C LEU A 527 -21.57 -14.88 17.71
N ASP A 528 -20.56 -14.33 18.40
CA ASP A 528 -19.15 -14.48 17.98
C ASP A 528 -18.56 -15.87 18.29
N TYR A 529 -18.90 -16.85 17.46
CA TYR A 529 -18.21 -18.14 17.33
C TYR A 529 -16.82 -18.00 16.64
N GLY A 530 -16.25 -16.79 16.64
CA GLY A 530 -14.97 -16.43 16.01
C GLY A 530 -15.09 -15.87 14.60
N GLY A 531 -16.31 -15.64 14.11
CA GLY A 531 -16.62 -15.06 12.80
C GLY A 531 -16.50 -13.54 12.79
N LEU A 532 -17.17 -12.85 13.71
CA LEU A 532 -17.08 -11.39 13.84
C LEU A 532 -15.65 -10.96 14.15
N ALA A 533 -14.94 -11.73 14.98
CA ALA A 533 -13.51 -11.52 15.20
C ALA A 533 -12.67 -11.60 13.89
N ARG A 534 -12.96 -12.52 12.96
CA ARG A 534 -12.24 -12.58 11.66
C ARG A 534 -12.54 -11.36 10.79
N GLU A 535 -13.81 -10.97 10.72
CA GLU A 535 -14.23 -9.78 9.97
C GLU A 535 -13.61 -8.50 10.53
N TRP A 536 -13.57 -8.37 11.85
CA TRP A 536 -12.92 -7.24 12.51
C TRP A 536 -11.42 -7.16 12.20
N PHE A 537 -10.68 -8.28 12.25
CA PHE A 537 -9.28 -8.29 11.81
C PHE A 537 -9.14 -7.92 10.33
N PHE A 538 -9.99 -8.45 9.44
CA PHE A 538 -9.97 -8.12 8.00
C PHE A 538 -10.22 -6.63 7.74
N LEU A 539 -11.30 -6.06 8.29
CA LEU A 539 -11.66 -4.66 8.07
C LEU A 539 -10.63 -3.71 8.70
N LEU A 540 -10.25 -3.93 9.97
CA LEU A 540 -9.25 -3.10 10.64
C LEU A 540 -7.87 -3.18 9.97
N SER A 541 -7.51 -4.32 9.37
CA SER A 541 -6.28 -4.47 8.59
C SER A 541 -6.21 -3.64 7.31
N HIS A 542 -7.35 -3.07 6.87
CA HIS A 542 -7.43 -2.06 5.82
C HIS A 542 -7.54 -0.64 6.37
N GLU A 543 -8.26 -0.42 7.48
CA GLU A 543 -8.35 0.89 8.15
C GLU A 543 -6.98 1.48 8.52
N VAL A 544 -6.05 0.62 8.99
CA VAL A 544 -4.68 1.03 9.33
C VAL A 544 -3.93 1.68 8.15
N LEU A 545 -4.40 1.47 6.91
CA LEU A 545 -3.81 2.02 5.68
C LEU A 545 -4.50 3.30 5.17
N ASN A 546 -5.50 3.82 5.88
CA ASN A 546 -6.18 5.06 5.51
C ASN A 546 -5.16 6.23 5.46
N PRO A 547 -4.94 6.87 4.28
CA PRO A 547 -3.96 7.96 4.14
C PRO A 547 -4.19 9.13 5.10
N MET A 548 -5.42 9.36 5.57
CA MET A 548 -5.78 10.49 6.43
C MET A 548 -5.19 10.42 7.84
N TYR A 549 -4.77 9.23 8.32
CA TYR A 549 -4.01 9.12 9.57
C TYR A 549 -2.51 9.42 9.40
N CYS A 550 -2.03 9.53 8.16
CA CYS A 550 -0.65 9.82 7.77
C CYS A 550 0.39 8.79 8.26
N LEU A 551 -0.01 7.57 8.63
CA LEU A 551 0.87 6.56 9.25
C LEU A 551 1.74 5.81 8.23
N PHE A 552 1.16 5.45 7.09
CA PHE A 552 1.85 4.74 6.02
C PHE A 552 1.76 5.51 4.70
N GLU A 553 2.65 5.14 3.78
CA GLU A 553 2.66 5.59 2.40
C GLU A 553 3.08 4.43 1.49
N TYR A 554 2.80 4.56 0.20
CA TYR A 554 3.29 3.63 -0.81
C TYR A 554 4.60 4.14 -1.40
N ALA A 555 5.58 3.26 -1.56
CA ALA A 555 6.84 3.59 -2.18
C ALA A 555 6.67 3.70 -3.71
N GLY A 556 6.86 4.90 -4.25
CA GLY A 556 6.72 5.18 -5.68
C GLY A 556 5.30 5.58 -6.10
N LYS A 557 4.94 5.30 -7.36
CA LYS A 557 3.67 5.74 -8.00
C LYS A 557 2.59 4.66 -8.04
N SER A 558 2.78 3.54 -7.37
CA SER A 558 1.88 2.39 -7.37
C SER A 558 1.60 1.93 -5.95
N ASN A 559 0.41 1.36 -5.71
CA ASN A 559 -0.02 0.87 -4.40
C ASN A 559 0.63 -0.49 -4.05
N TYR A 560 1.92 -0.67 -4.39
CA TYR A 560 2.59 -1.95 -4.47
C TYR A 560 3.40 -2.29 -3.20
N CYS A 561 4.29 -1.40 -2.77
CA CYS A 561 5.11 -1.58 -1.58
C CYS A 561 4.72 -0.57 -0.50
N LEU A 562 4.23 -1.04 0.65
CA LEU A 562 3.89 -0.20 1.80
C LEU A 562 5.13 0.07 2.67
N GLN A 563 5.33 1.33 3.07
CA GLN A 563 6.33 1.74 4.06
C GLN A 563 5.71 2.64 5.15
N ILE A 564 6.36 2.74 6.31
CA ILE A 564 6.01 3.77 7.31
C ILE A 564 6.30 5.14 6.71
N ASN A 565 5.37 6.08 6.87
CA ASN A 565 5.53 7.45 6.41
C ASN A 565 6.45 8.24 7.37
N PRO A 566 7.60 8.79 6.92
CA PRO A 566 8.48 9.60 7.78
C PRO A 566 7.81 10.89 8.26
N ALA A 567 6.92 11.47 7.46
CA ALA A 567 6.12 12.64 7.79
C ALA A 567 4.90 12.31 8.68
N SER A 568 4.74 11.06 9.16
CA SER A 568 3.70 10.69 10.14
C SER A 568 3.73 11.51 11.43
N THR A 569 4.86 12.15 11.74
CA THR A 569 5.03 13.17 12.78
C THR A 569 4.06 14.36 12.68
N ILE A 570 3.43 14.57 11.51
CA ILE A 570 2.35 15.55 11.33
C ILE A 570 1.10 15.18 12.16
N ASN A 571 0.88 13.90 12.42
CA ASN A 571 -0.12 13.39 13.35
C ASN A 571 0.51 13.35 14.76
N PRO A 572 0.14 14.26 15.68
CA PRO A 572 0.80 14.38 16.99
C PRO A 572 0.67 13.13 17.87
N ASP A 573 -0.33 12.29 17.59
CA ASP A 573 -0.62 11.07 18.34
C ASP A 573 -0.11 9.80 17.58
N HIS A 574 0.70 9.97 16.51
CA HIS A 574 1.17 8.87 15.63
C HIS A 574 1.86 7.71 16.35
N LEU A 575 2.73 7.98 17.35
CA LEU A 575 3.41 6.91 18.09
C LEU A 575 2.43 6.03 18.88
N SER A 576 1.33 6.60 19.40
CA SER A 576 0.27 5.83 20.04
C SER A 576 -0.48 4.97 19.03
N TYR A 577 -0.71 5.46 17.80
CA TYR A 577 -1.26 4.64 16.72
C TYR A 577 -0.31 3.52 16.28
N PHE A 578 1.01 3.75 16.19
CA PHE A 578 1.97 2.68 15.90
C PHE A 578 2.00 1.60 17.00
N CYS A 579 1.96 1.99 18.28
CA CYS A 579 1.84 1.05 19.39
C CYS A 579 0.53 0.23 19.33
N PHE A 580 -0.60 0.88 19.03
CA PHE A 580 -1.87 0.20 18.77
C PHE A 580 -1.79 -0.80 17.61
N ILE A 581 -1.16 -0.42 16.49
CA ILE A 581 -0.98 -1.31 15.35
C ILE A 581 -0.06 -2.48 15.75
N GLY A 582 1.02 -2.25 16.50
CA GLY A 582 1.87 -3.29 17.07
C GLY A 582 1.06 -4.32 17.88
N ARG A 583 0.24 -3.85 18.83
CA ARG A 583 -0.69 -4.69 19.60
C ARG A 583 -1.65 -5.45 18.70
N PHE A 584 -2.23 -4.81 17.69
CA PHE A 584 -3.17 -5.42 16.73
C PHE A 584 -2.54 -6.56 15.91
N ILE A 585 -1.35 -6.35 15.33
CA ILE A 585 -0.63 -7.39 14.57
C ILE A 585 -0.21 -8.55 15.49
N ALA A 586 0.22 -8.26 16.71
CA ALA A 586 0.51 -9.28 17.71
C ALA A 586 -0.75 -10.07 18.14
N MET A 587 -1.91 -9.41 18.30
CA MET A 587 -3.19 -10.08 18.56
C MET A 587 -3.60 -11.00 17.41
N ALA A 588 -3.37 -10.60 16.15
CA ALA A 588 -3.67 -11.43 14.97
C ALA A 588 -2.85 -12.74 15.02
N LEU A 589 -1.54 -12.61 15.24
CA LEU A 589 -0.65 -13.74 15.42
C LEU A 589 -1.05 -14.62 16.60
N PHE A 590 -1.30 -14.06 17.78
CA PHE A 590 -1.65 -14.81 18.99
C PHE A 590 -2.94 -15.61 18.81
N HIS A 591 -4.02 -14.98 18.35
CA HIS A 591 -5.34 -15.59 18.21
C HIS A 591 -5.53 -16.44 16.93
N GLY A 592 -4.52 -16.49 16.06
CA GLY A 592 -4.59 -17.26 14.81
C GLY A 592 -5.63 -16.68 13.85
N LYS A 593 -5.59 -15.36 13.68
CA LYS A 593 -6.46 -14.60 12.78
C LYS A 593 -5.59 -13.98 11.70
N PHE A 594 -6.05 -14.03 10.46
CA PHE A 594 -5.36 -13.38 9.36
C PHE A 594 -5.68 -11.89 9.31
N ILE A 595 -4.82 -11.16 8.63
CA ILE A 595 -4.97 -9.77 8.20
C ILE A 595 -4.72 -9.70 6.70
N ASP A 596 -5.08 -8.60 6.04
CA ASP A 596 -4.76 -8.38 4.62
C ASP A 596 -3.77 -7.23 4.38
N THR A 597 -3.23 -6.65 5.46
CA THR A 597 -2.23 -5.57 5.40
C THR A 597 -0.95 -6.05 4.71
N GLY A 598 -0.68 -5.52 3.53
CA GLY A 598 0.49 -5.86 2.72
C GLY A 598 1.77 -5.15 3.16
N PHE A 599 2.32 -5.54 4.32
CA PHE A 599 3.67 -5.11 4.69
C PHE A 599 4.72 -5.77 3.79
N SER A 600 5.81 -5.05 3.52
CA SER A 600 6.91 -5.54 2.69
C SER A 600 7.84 -6.50 3.47
N LEU A 601 8.53 -7.41 2.77
CA LEU A 601 9.48 -8.34 3.40
C LEU A 601 10.57 -7.64 4.26
N PRO A 602 11.10 -6.45 3.90
CA PRO A 602 12.02 -5.72 4.78
C PRO A 602 11.39 -5.26 6.11
N PHE A 603 10.08 -4.96 6.14
CA PHE A 603 9.36 -4.68 7.39
C PHE A 603 9.32 -5.92 8.29
N TYR A 604 9.01 -7.11 7.74
CA TYR A 604 9.06 -8.36 8.49
C TYR A 604 10.47 -8.74 8.94
N LYS A 605 11.52 -8.49 8.12
CA LYS A 605 12.92 -8.60 8.56
C LYS A 605 13.22 -7.70 9.75
N ARG A 606 12.75 -6.44 9.72
CA ARG A 606 12.92 -5.48 10.82
C ARG A 606 12.20 -5.91 12.10
N MET A 607 11.05 -6.58 12.00
CA MET A 607 10.35 -7.22 13.13
C MET A 607 11.14 -8.38 13.73
N LEU A 608 11.69 -9.24 12.88
CA LEU A 608 12.52 -10.40 13.28
C LEU A 608 13.94 -10.00 13.70
N ASN A 609 14.22 -8.70 13.83
CA ASN A 609 15.54 -8.12 14.15
C ASN A 609 16.68 -8.61 13.22
N LYS A 610 16.35 -8.94 11.97
CA LYS A 610 17.32 -9.34 10.94
C LYS A 610 17.97 -8.12 10.30
N LYS A 611 19.24 -8.24 9.91
CA LYS A 611 19.93 -7.21 9.11
C LYS A 611 19.28 -7.09 7.73
N LEU A 612 19.00 -5.85 7.32
CA LEU A 612 18.52 -5.51 5.99
C LEU A 612 19.71 -5.44 5.02
N LEU A 613 19.53 -5.97 3.80
CA LEU A 613 20.58 -6.09 2.80
C LEU A 613 20.39 -5.08 1.66
N LEU A 614 21.45 -4.77 0.91
CA LEU A 614 21.33 -3.91 -0.28
C LEU A 614 20.27 -4.43 -1.27
N LYS A 615 20.11 -5.76 -1.42
CA LYS A 615 19.06 -6.34 -2.26
C LYS A 615 17.64 -6.10 -1.71
N ASP A 616 17.45 -5.98 -0.40
CA ASP A 616 16.13 -5.66 0.17
C ASP A 616 15.65 -4.28 -0.28
N LEU A 617 16.58 -3.37 -0.60
CA LEU A 617 16.29 -2.02 -1.05
C LEU A 617 15.74 -1.98 -2.48
N GLU A 618 16.10 -2.95 -3.33
CA GLU A 618 15.47 -3.15 -4.65
C GLU A 618 13.95 -3.23 -4.52
N SER A 619 13.46 -3.93 -3.49
CA SER A 619 12.03 -4.19 -3.29
C SER A 619 11.19 -2.97 -2.86
N ILE A 620 11.84 -1.93 -2.33
CA ILE A 620 11.19 -0.69 -1.87
C ILE A 620 11.44 0.46 -2.85
N ASP A 621 12.70 0.63 -3.27
CA ASP A 621 13.16 1.82 -3.95
C ASP A 621 14.10 1.45 -5.12
N PRO A 622 13.54 0.99 -6.25
CA PRO A 622 14.34 0.53 -7.38
C PRO A 622 15.26 1.62 -7.95
N GLU A 623 14.85 2.88 -7.91
CA GLU A 623 15.66 3.99 -8.46
C GLU A 623 16.87 4.28 -7.57
N PHE A 624 16.69 4.31 -6.24
CA PHE A 624 17.79 4.46 -5.29
C PHE A 624 18.71 3.22 -5.25
N TYR A 625 18.14 2.01 -5.30
CA TYR A 625 18.91 0.76 -5.44
C TYR A 625 19.80 0.75 -6.69
N ASN A 626 19.23 1.05 -7.87
CA ASN A 626 20.01 1.13 -9.12
C ASN A 626 21.11 2.20 -9.05
N SER A 627 20.90 3.28 -8.28
CA SER A 627 21.91 4.33 -8.08
C SER A 627 23.09 3.83 -7.23
N LEU A 628 22.83 3.09 -6.15
CA LEU A 628 23.89 2.48 -5.32
C LEU A 628 24.63 1.35 -6.06
N ILE A 629 23.92 0.51 -6.82
CA ILE A 629 24.53 -0.53 -7.66
C ILE A 629 25.41 0.08 -8.75
N TRP A 630 25.02 1.23 -9.32
CA TRP A 630 25.88 1.92 -10.29
C TRP A 630 27.18 2.44 -9.65
N ILE A 631 27.12 3.04 -8.46
CA ILE A 631 28.31 3.48 -7.69
C ILE A 631 29.25 2.30 -7.41
N ARG A 632 28.68 1.15 -7.03
CA ARG A 632 29.43 -0.09 -6.79
C ARG A 632 30.17 -0.57 -8.05
N ASP A 633 29.43 -0.67 -9.17
CA ASP A 633 29.87 -1.37 -10.38
C ASP A 633 30.71 -0.49 -11.35
N ASN A 634 30.94 0.79 -11.03
CA ASN A 634 31.63 1.75 -11.90
C ASN A 634 32.70 2.52 -11.12
N ASN A 635 33.75 2.99 -11.80
CA ASN A 635 34.77 3.85 -11.19
C ASN A 635 34.23 5.29 -11.03
N ILE A 636 34.05 5.75 -9.79
CA ILE A 636 33.49 7.08 -9.50
C ILE A 636 34.49 8.22 -9.73
N GLU A 637 35.79 7.95 -9.58
CA GLU A 637 36.88 8.92 -9.72
C GLU A 637 37.10 9.26 -11.20
N GLU A 638 37.12 8.25 -12.09
CA GLU A 638 37.13 8.44 -13.55
C GLU A 638 35.90 9.22 -14.05
N CYS A 639 34.76 9.08 -13.37
CA CYS A 639 33.52 9.80 -13.72
C CYS A 639 33.47 11.23 -13.19
N GLY A 640 34.40 11.64 -12.30
CA GLY A 640 34.38 12.95 -11.65
C GLY A 640 33.12 13.19 -10.80
N LEU A 641 32.62 12.16 -10.11
CA LEU A 641 31.55 12.34 -9.12
C LEU A 641 32.16 12.80 -7.80
N GLU A 642 32.01 14.10 -7.50
CA GLU A 642 32.24 14.64 -6.17
C GLU A 642 31.05 14.25 -5.27
N MET A 643 31.33 13.41 -4.26
CA MET A 643 30.35 12.87 -3.32
C MET A 643 30.99 12.80 -1.93
N PHE A 644 30.18 12.96 -0.88
CA PHE A 644 30.61 12.95 0.52
C PHE A 644 29.74 11.99 1.35
N PHE A 645 30.18 11.61 2.55
CA PHE A 645 29.42 10.76 3.48
C PHE A 645 28.30 11.55 4.20
N SER A 646 27.48 12.29 3.46
CA SER A 646 26.38 13.11 3.97
C SER A 646 25.20 13.08 2.99
N VAL A 647 23.97 13.15 3.50
CA VAL A 647 22.76 13.09 2.67
C VAL A 647 21.73 14.14 3.11
N ASP A 648 21.17 14.85 2.14
CA ASP A 648 20.01 15.72 2.35
C ASP A 648 18.71 14.92 2.28
N MET A 649 17.82 15.17 3.24
CA MET A 649 16.46 14.64 3.26
C MET A 649 15.45 15.78 3.40
N GLU A 650 14.42 15.79 2.57
CA GLU A 650 13.30 16.71 2.70
C GLU A 650 12.13 16.04 3.43
N ILE A 651 11.70 16.63 4.56
CA ILE A 651 10.51 16.20 5.30
C ILE A 651 9.60 17.43 5.46
N LEU A 652 8.36 17.34 4.97
CA LEU A 652 7.34 18.41 5.05
C LEU A 652 7.84 19.78 4.51
N GLY A 653 8.65 19.79 3.45
CA GLY A 653 9.21 21.01 2.86
C GLY A 653 10.45 21.56 3.59
N LYS A 654 10.92 20.89 4.67
CA LYS A 654 12.17 21.21 5.35
C LYS A 654 13.27 20.25 4.90
N ILE A 655 14.32 20.80 4.29
CA ILE A 655 15.56 20.06 4.02
C ILE A 655 16.38 19.98 5.32
N THR A 656 16.89 18.78 5.62
CA THR A 656 17.84 18.50 6.69
C THR A 656 18.96 17.62 6.16
N SER A 657 20.21 18.06 6.31
CA SER A 657 21.39 17.25 6.00
C SER A 657 21.73 16.32 7.17
N HIS A 658 22.29 15.16 6.87
CA HIS A 658 22.63 14.11 7.83
C HIS A 658 23.96 13.45 7.46
N ASP A 659 24.97 13.54 8.33
CA ASP A 659 26.24 12.82 8.17
C ASP A 659 26.04 11.30 8.37
N LEU A 660 26.49 10.48 7.42
CA LEU A 660 26.40 9.01 7.48
C LEU A 660 27.38 8.40 8.49
N LYS A 661 28.46 9.12 8.81
CA LYS A 661 29.51 8.79 9.79
C LYS A 661 29.99 10.07 10.45
N ALA A 662 30.79 9.97 11.52
CA ALA A 662 31.39 11.15 12.15
C ALA A 662 32.18 11.98 11.12
N ASP A 663 31.89 13.29 11.07
CA ASP A 663 32.46 14.27 10.13
C ASP A 663 32.20 13.95 8.64
N GLY A 664 31.12 13.21 8.34
CA GLY A 664 30.83 12.65 7.02
C GLY A 664 30.73 13.68 5.87
N THR A 665 30.23 14.89 6.15
CA THR A 665 30.23 16.04 5.21
C THR A 665 31.62 16.43 4.70
N ASN A 666 32.69 16.17 5.47
CA ASN A 666 34.08 16.45 5.08
C ASN A 666 34.81 15.21 4.50
N VAL A 667 34.21 14.01 4.57
CA VAL A 667 34.80 12.77 4.05
C VAL A 667 34.32 12.53 2.62
N GLN A 668 35.20 12.67 1.64
CA GLN A 668 34.90 12.37 0.23
C GLN A 668 34.76 10.85 0.01
N VAL A 669 33.83 10.45 -0.87
CA VAL A 669 33.69 9.07 -1.34
C VAL A 669 34.73 8.78 -2.43
N THR A 670 35.48 7.69 -2.28
CA THR A 670 36.55 7.22 -3.18
C THR A 670 36.33 5.75 -3.55
N GLU A 671 37.05 5.23 -4.54
CA GLU A 671 36.97 3.80 -4.90
C GLU A 671 37.31 2.87 -3.74
N GLU A 672 38.18 3.30 -2.81
CA GLU A 672 38.57 2.53 -1.62
C GLU A 672 37.46 2.47 -0.55
N ASN A 673 36.60 3.48 -0.44
CA ASN A 673 35.62 3.62 0.65
C ASN A 673 34.15 3.50 0.22
N LYS A 674 33.86 3.40 -1.08
CA LYS A 674 32.48 3.39 -1.60
C LYS A 674 31.60 2.24 -1.08
N GLU A 675 32.16 1.10 -0.71
CA GLU A 675 31.40 0.00 -0.07
C GLU A 675 30.90 0.34 1.34
N GLU A 676 31.66 1.16 2.10
CA GLU A 676 31.20 1.72 3.36
C GLU A 676 30.07 2.72 3.11
N TYR A 677 30.23 3.61 2.12
CA TYR A 677 29.21 4.57 1.72
C TYR A 677 27.90 3.88 1.29
N ILE A 678 27.97 2.86 0.42
CA ILE A 678 26.82 2.07 -0.03
C ILE A 678 26.12 1.38 1.15
N SER A 679 26.90 0.82 2.09
CA SER A 679 26.36 0.16 3.29
C SER A 679 25.60 1.14 4.18
N LEU A 680 26.20 2.30 4.48
CA LEU A 680 25.59 3.35 5.30
C LEU A 680 24.37 3.98 4.60
N MET A 681 24.45 4.22 3.29
CA MET A 681 23.32 4.71 2.47
C MET A 681 22.13 3.76 2.48
N ALA A 682 22.38 2.45 2.37
CA ALA A 682 21.32 1.45 2.45
C ALA A 682 20.68 1.43 3.85
N GLU A 683 21.48 1.36 4.92
CA GLU A 683 20.99 1.36 6.30
C GLU A 683 20.17 2.63 6.61
N TRP A 684 20.71 3.80 6.28
CA TRP A 684 20.04 5.10 6.42
C TRP A 684 18.72 5.15 5.63
N ARG A 685 18.67 4.63 4.39
CA ARG A 685 17.45 4.60 3.59
C ARG A 685 16.34 3.70 4.18
N PHE A 686 16.68 2.73 5.02
CA PHE A 686 15.70 1.93 5.78
C PHE A 686 15.28 2.56 7.11
N SER A 687 16.17 3.28 7.81
CA SER A 687 15.87 3.87 9.13
C SER A 687 15.24 5.26 9.08
N ARG A 688 15.67 6.10 8.14
CA ARG A 688 15.51 7.57 8.16
C ARG A 688 14.11 8.07 8.52
N GLY A 689 13.98 8.69 9.70
CA GLY A 689 12.77 9.36 10.13
C GLY A 689 11.59 8.43 10.43
N VAL A 690 11.82 7.12 10.50
CA VAL A 690 10.82 6.10 10.90
C VAL A 690 11.23 5.34 12.16
N GLU A 691 12.34 5.70 12.81
CA GLU A 691 12.92 4.97 13.94
C GLU A 691 11.99 4.97 15.17
N GLY A 692 11.38 6.12 15.49
CA GLY A 692 10.45 6.26 16.61
C GLY A 692 9.14 5.49 16.39
N GLN A 693 8.65 5.51 15.15
CA GLN A 693 7.45 4.81 14.69
C GLN A 693 7.66 3.29 14.71
N THR A 694 8.78 2.82 14.15
CA THR A 694 9.21 1.42 14.21
C THR A 694 9.38 0.97 15.66
N LYS A 695 10.02 1.77 16.52
CA LYS A 695 10.13 1.43 17.95
C LYS A 695 8.75 1.31 18.61
N ALA A 696 7.88 2.30 18.47
CA ALA A 696 6.56 2.28 19.09
C ALA A 696 5.72 1.07 18.64
N PHE A 697 5.81 0.70 17.35
CA PHE A 697 5.22 -0.53 16.81
C PHE A 697 5.81 -1.80 17.45
N LEU A 698 7.14 -1.92 17.54
CA LEU A 698 7.80 -3.09 18.11
C LEU A 698 7.55 -3.22 19.62
N ASP A 699 7.53 -2.11 20.36
CA ASP A 699 7.21 -2.07 21.78
C ASP A 699 5.77 -2.60 21.99
N GLY A 700 4.77 -2.02 21.31
CA GLY A 700 3.36 -2.44 21.40
C GLY A 700 3.11 -3.88 20.90
N PHE A 701 3.90 -4.37 19.94
CA PHE A 701 3.88 -5.76 19.53
C PHE A 701 4.39 -6.68 20.65
N ASN A 702 5.57 -6.37 21.19
CA ASN A 702 6.29 -7.19 22.17
C ASN A 702 5.56 -7.28 23.52
N GLU A 703 4.78 -6.25 23.88
CA GLU A 703 3.85 -6.29 25.02
C GLU A 703 2.83 -7.46 24.92
N VAL A 704 2.36 -7.79 23.72
CA VAL A 704 1.31 -8.82 23.50
C VAL A 704 1.91 -10.16 23.09
N VAL A 705 2.83 -10.19 22.11
CA VAL A 705 3.59 -11.38 21.68
C VAL A 705 5.08 -11.05 21.78
N PRO A 706 5.83 -11.66 22.72
CA PRO A 706 7.27 -11.45 22.82
C PRO A 706 7.98 -11.80 21.50
N LEU A 707 8.81 -10.88 20.98
CA LEU A 707 9.49 -11.06 19.69
C LEU A 707 10.39 -12.30 19.67
N GLN A 708 10.90 -12.74 20.83
CA GLN A 708 11.68 -13.96 20.98
C GLN A 708 10.91 -15.23 20.53
N TRP A 709 9.58 -15.27 20.65
CA TRP A 709 8.78 -16.41 20.16
C TRP A 709 8.80 -16.54 18.64
N LEU A 710 9.28 -15.51 17.92
CA LEU A 710 9.44 -15.51 16.47
C LEU A 710 10.86 -15.85 16.00
N GLN A 711 11.82 -16.07 16.90
CA GLN A 711 13.26 -16.22 16.57
C GLN A 711 13.58 -17.35 15.57
N TYR A 712 12.72 -18.37 15.47
CA TYR A 712 12.87 -19.50 14.56
C TYR A 712 12.31 -19.24 13.14
N PHE A 713 11.55 -18.16 12.94
CA PHE A 713 10.87 -17.87 11.67
C PHE A 713 11.68 -16.93 10.76
N ASP A 714 11.46 -17.04 9.45
CA ASP A 714 11.87 -16.05 8.48
C ASP A 714 10.74 -15.10 8.06
N GLU A 715 11.11 -14.02 7.37
CA GLU A 715 10.24 -12.93 6.96
C GLU A 715 9.08 -13.37 6.05
N LYS A 716 9.30 -14.44 5.27
CA LYS A 716 8.29 -15.05 4.39
C LYS A 716 7.36 -15.97 5.17
N GLU A 717 7.89 -16.74 6.13
CA GLU A 717 7.06 -17.53 7.05
C GLU A 717 6.17 -16.61 7.92
N LEU A 718 6.71 -15.49 8.41
CA LEU A 718 5.97 -14.49 9.19
C LEU A 718 4.86 -13.82 8.36
N GLU A 719 5.13 -13.49 7.09
CA GLU A 719 4.09 -13.03 6.16
C GLU A 719 2.95 -14.07 6.04
N VAL A 720 3.29 -15.35 5.81
CA VAL A 720 2.28 -16.43 5.69
C VAL A 720 1.51 -16.67 6.99
N MET A 721 2.14 -16.49 8.16
CA MET A 721 1.45 -16.54 9.46
C MET A 721 0.40 -15.43 9.64
N LEU A 722 0.63 -14.26 9.04
CA LEU A 722 -0.24 -13.08 9.12
C LEU A 722 -1.29 -13.04 8.02
N CYS A 723 -0.92 -13.32 6.76
CA CYS A 723 -1.82 -13.22 5.61
C CYS A 723 -2.64 -14.50 5.38
N GLY A 724 -2.14 -15.65 5.84
CA GLY A 724 -2.67 -16.99 5.55
C GLY A 724 -2.20 -17.53 4.19
N MET A 725 -2.24 -18.86 4.03
CA MET A 725 -2.08 -19.52 2.73
C MET A 725 -3.38 -19.46 1.93
N GLN A 726 -3.26 -19.38 0.60
CA GLN A 726 -4.34 -19.57 -0.36
C GLN A 726 -3.93 -20.64 -1.39
N GLU A 727 -4.89 -21.38 -1.94
CA GLU A 727 -4.60 -22.29 -3.05
C GLU A 727 -4.25 -21.48 -4.31
N VAL A 728 -3.21 -21.91 -5.04
CA VAL A 728 -2.72 -21.21 -6.24
C VAL A 728 -3.27 -21.87 -7.49
N ASP A 729 -4.14 -21.18 -8.25
CA ASP A 729 -4.62 -21.67 -9.55
C ASP A 729 -3.47 -21.72 -10.57
N LEU A 730 -2.98 -22.93 -10.80
CA LEU A 730 -1.92 -23.23 -11.77
C LEU A 730 -2.33 -22.94 -13.22
N GLN A 731 -3.64 -22.98 -13.54
CA GLN A 731 -4.11 -22.61 -14.87
C GLN A 731 -4.05 -21.11 -15.07
N ASP A 732 -4.49 -20.31 -14.09
CA ASP A 732 -4.41 -18.85 -14.18
C ASP A 732 -2.96 -18.37 -14.19
N TRP A 733 -2.12 -18.89 -13.29
CA TRP A 733 -0.68 -18.59 -13.27
C TRP A 733 -0.02 -18.89 -14.62
N GLN A 734 -0.32 -20.05 -15.23
CA GLN A 734 0.24 -20.40 -16.53
C GLN A 734 -0.37 -19.60 -17.69
N ARG A 735 -1.66 -19.22 -17.64
CA ARG A 735 -2.31 -18.35 -18.63
C ARG A 735 -1.71 -16.94 -18.64
N ASN A 736 -1.39 -16.41 -17.45
CA ASN A 736 -0.96 -15.02 -17.27
C ASN A 736 0.57 -14.83 -17.17
N THR A 737 1.37 -15.90 -17.27
CA THR A 737 2.84 -15.78 -17.32
C THR A 737 3.34 -15.35 -18.71
N VAL A 738 4.21 -14.35 -18.73
CA VAL A 738 4.94 -13.88 -19.93
C VAL A 738 6.38 -14.41 -19.95
N TYR A 739 6.96 -14.52 -21.15
CA TYR A 739 8.30 -15.09 -21.35
C TYR A 739 9.20 -14.12 -22.12
N ARG A 740 10.46 -14.01 -21.71
CA ARG A 740 11.50 -13.20 -22.38
C ARG A 740 12.72 -14.06 -22.68
N HIS A 741 13.15 -14.07 -23.94
CA HIS A 741 14.21 -14.96 -24.46
C HIS A 741 13.96 -16.47 -24.22
N TYR A 742 12.72 -16.82 -23.86
CA TYR A 742 12.12 -18.15 -23.81
C TYR A 742 10.74 -18.10 -24.48
N THR A 743 10.15 -19.27 -24.71
CA THR A 743 8.75 -19.46 -25.14
C THR A 743 8.09 -20.52 -24.26
N ARG A 744 6.76 -20.67 -24.32
CA ARG A 744 6.03 -21.77 -23.66
C ARG A 744 6.53 -23.17 -24.07
N ASN A 745 7.16 -23.28 -25.24
CA ASN A 745 7.68 -24.53 -25.80
C ASN A 745 9.18 -24.76 -25.47
N SER A 746 9.85 -23.81 -24.80
CA SER A 746 11.25 -23.98 -24.38
C SER A 746 11.36 -25.03 -23.26
N LYS A 747 12.34 -25.93 -23.35
CA LYS A 747 12.51 -27.06 -22.41
C LYS A 747 12.46 -26.63 -20.94
N GLN A 748 13.16 -25.55 -20.58
CA GLN A 748 13.21 -25.02 -19.23
C GLN A 748 11.85 -24.51 -18.73
N ILE A 749 10.98 -24.00 -19.61
CA ILE A 749 9.63 -23.55 -19.26
C ILE A 749 8.69 -24.75 -19.08
N ILE A 750 8.82 -25.78 -19.92
CA ILE A 750 8.08 -27.05 -19.75
C ILE A 750 8.46 -27.69 -18.41
N TRP A 751 9.76 -27.75 -18.10
CA TRP A 751 10.30 -28.24 -16.82
C TRP A 751 9.85 -27.41 -15.61
N PHE A 752 9.83 -26.08 -15.72
CA PHE A 752 9.29 -25.20 -14.67
C PHE A 752 7.83 -25.54 -14.36
N TRP A 753 6.96 -25.64 -15.37
CA TRP A 753 5.55 -25.97 -15.16
C TRP A 753 5.29 -27.43 -14.79
N GLN A 754 6.20 -28.35 -15.12
CA GLN A 754 6.19 -29.72 -14.61
C GLN A 754 6.48 -29.71 -13.09
N LEU A 755 7.52 -28.99 -12.66
CA LEU A 755 7.90 -28.89 -11.26
C LEU A 755 6.82 -28.20 -10.41
N VAL A 756 6.26 -27.08 -10.88
CA VAL A 756 5.17 -26.35 -10.19
C VAL A 756 3.92 -27.20 -9.98
N LYS A 757 3.69 -28.22 -10.83
CA LYS A 757 2.61 -29.22 -10.66
C LYS A 757 3.00 -30.36 -9.72
N GLU A 758 4.27 -30.77 -9.70
CA GLU A 758 4.79 -31.84 -8.83
C GLU A 758 4.84 -31.42 -7.35
N VAL A 759 5.28 -30.19 -7.08
CA VAL A 759 5.38 -29.64 -5.72
C VAL A 759 4.02 -29.24 -5.16
N ASP A 760 3.92 -29.15 -3.83
CA ASP A 760 2.70 -28.80 -3.10
C ASP A 760 2.40 -27.29 -3.07
N ASN A 761 1.34 -26.90 -2.36
CA ASN A 761 0.93 -25.51 -2.29
C ASN A 761 1.83 -24.62 -1.42
N GLU A 762 2.57 -25.20 -0.47
CA GLU A 762 3.52 -24.48 0.38
C GLU A 762 4.72 -24.04 -0.45
N VAL A 763 5.30 -24.97 -1.23
CA VAL A 763 6.39 -24.69 -2.16
C VAL A 763 5.95 -23.72 -3.29
N ARG A 764 4.70 -23.81 -3.77
CA ARG A 764 4.14 -22.84 -4.74
C ARG A 764 4.08 -21.42 -4.16
N LEU A 765 3.61 -21.25 -2.93
CA LEU A 765 3.59 -19.95 -2.26
C LEU A 765 5.00 -19.43 -1.97
N ARG A 766 5.94 -20.28 -1.57
CA ARG A 766 7.35 -19.92 -1.36
C ARG A 766 8.03 -19.45 -2.66
N LEU A 767 7.72 -20.08 -3.80
CA LEU A 767 8.13 -19.65 -5.14
C LEU A 767 7.46 -18.33 -5.54
N MET A 768 6.19 -18.13 -5.22
CA MET A 768 5.48 -16.87 -5.48
C MET A 768 6.09 -15.71 -4.67
N GLN A 769 6.38 -15.92 -3.38
CA GLN A 769 7.12 -14.96 -2.53
C GLN A 769 8.52 -14.68 -3.06
N PHE A 770 9.22 -15.69 -3.60
CA PHE A 770 10.55 -15.49 -4.20
C PHE A 770 10.51 -14.58 -5.43
N VAL A 771 9.49 -14.69 -6.29
CA VAL A 771 9.40 -13.95 -7.56
C VAL A 771 8.65 -12.61 -7.45
N THR A 772 7.67 -12.50 -6.55
CA THR A 772 6.78 -11.33 -6.43
C THR A 772 6.97 -10.54 -5.13
N GLY A 773 7.68 -11.10 -4.14
CA GLY A 773 7.87 -10.47 -2.83
C GLY A 773 6.70 -10.58 -1.86
N THR A 774 5.62 -11.29 -2.20
CA THR A 774 4.46 -11.50 -1.31
C THR A 774 3.81 -12.88 -1.51
N CYS A 775 3.09 -13.37 -0.49
CA CYS A 775 2.28 -14.60 -0.56
C CYS A 775 0.81 -14.36 -0.97
N ARG A 776 0.42 -13.10 -1.21
CA ARG A 776 -0.94 -12.70 -1.58
C ARG A 776 -1.09 -12.54 -3.09
N LEU A 777 -2.30 -12.76 -3.61
CA LEU A 777 -2.67 -12.43 -5.00
C LEU A 777 -3.76 -11.34 -5.08
N PRO A 778 -3.85 -10.59 -6.19
CA PRO A 778 -5.00 -9.73 -6.51
C PRO A 778 -6.31 -10.53 -6.63
N LEU A 779 -7.44 -9.82 -6.55
CA LEU A 779 -8.78 -10.44 -6.57
C LEU A 779 -9.09 -11.11 -7.92
N GLY A 780 -8.64 -10.53 -9.04
CA GLY A 780 -8.65 -11.13 -10.39
C GLY A 780 -7.42 -11.98 -10.71
N GLY A 781 -6.67 -12.44 -9.69
CA GLY A 781 -5.57 -13.39 -9.85
C GLY A 781 -4.33 -12.82 -10.54
N PHE A 782 -3.61 -13.69 -11.27
CA PHE A 782 -2.36 -13.34 -11.96
C PHE A 782 -2.57 -12.42 -13.17
N ALA A 783 -3.81 -12.22 -13.62
CA ALA A 783 -4.15 -11.26 -14.67
C ALA A 783 -3.92 -9.80 -14.23
N GLU A 784 -4.18 -9.51 -12.96
CA GLU A 784 -4.13 -8.17 -12.35
C GLU A 784 -2.85 -7.95 -11.53
N LEU A 785 -1.83 -8.79 -11.70
CA LEU A 785 -0.60 -8.73 -10.92
C LEU A 785 0.10 -7.36 -11.11
N MET A 786 0.37 -6.68 -10.00
CA MET A 786 0.99 -5.36 -9.95
C MET A 786 2.48 -5.47 -9.62
N GLY A 787 3.26 -4.48 -10.08
CA GLY A 787 4.66 -4.25 -9.71
C GLY A 787 4.91 -2.77 -9.46
N SER A 788 6.18 -2.40 -9.24
CA SER A 788 6.59 -1.02 -8.88
C SER A 788 6.07 0.04 -9.85
N ASN A 789 6.00 -0.29 -11.15
CA ASN A 789 5.62 0.63 -12.22
C ASN A 789 4.17 0.45 -12.72
N GLY A 790 3.30 -0.24 -11.98
CA GLY A 790 1.90 -0.50 -12.35
C GLY A 790 1.63 -1.96 -12.72
N PRO A 791 0.64 -2.25 -13.59
CA PRO A 791 0.30 -3.61 -13.99
C PRO A 791 1.48 -4.35 -14.65
N GLN A 792 1.91 -5.45 -14.04
CA GLN A 792 3.17 -6.13 -14.36
C GLN A 792 3.03 -7.63 -14.08
N LYS A 793 2.69 -8.40 -15.12
CA LYS A 793 2.46 -9.85 -15.03
C LYS A 793 3.73 -10.64 -14.67
N PHE A 794 3.52 -11.82 -14.09
CA PHE A 794 4.58 -12.77 -13.77
C PHE A 794 5.42 -13.10 -15.01
N CYS A 795 6.75 -12.95 -14.92
CA CYS A 795 7.65 -13.02 -16.06
C CYS A 795 8.78 -14.03 -15.83
N ILE A 796 9.10 -14.87 -16.83
CA ILE A 796 10.30 -15.70 -16.81
C ILE A 796 11.25 -15.28 -17.94
N GLU A 797 12.47 -14.89 -17.58
CA GLU A 797 13.50 -14.38 -18.49
C GLU A 797 14.74 -15.29 -18.52
N LYS A 798 15.26 -15.59 -19.72
CA LYS A 798 16.48 -16.39 -19.87
C LYS A 798 17.72 -15.53 -19.60
N VAL A 799 18.37 -15.75 -18.47
CA VAL A 799 19.58 -15.00 -18.04
C VAL A 799 20.68 -15.97 -17.62
N GLY A 800 21.94 -15.61 -17.85
CA GLY A 800 23.09 -16.27 -17.22
C GLY A 800 23.53 -17.62 -17.79
N LYS A 801 24.30 -18.35 -16.98
CA LYS A 801 24.92 -19.65 -17.30
C LYS A 801 24.26 -20.78 -16.50
N GLU A 802 24.35 -22.01 -16.98
CA GLU A 802 23.79 -23.22 -16.32
C GLU A 802 24.33 -23.51 -14.91
N THR A 803 25.43 -22.88 -14.50
CA THR A 803 26.02 -22.99 -13.16
C THR A 803 25.38 -22.02 -12.15
N TRP A 804 24.70 -20.98 -12.62
CA TRP A 804 24.10 -19.94 -11.78
C TRP A 804 22.82 -20.45 -11.10
N LEU A 805 22.47 -19.85 -9.97
CA LEU A 805 21.16 -20.01 -9.34
C LEU A 805 20.10 -19.17 -10.07
N PRO A 806 18.81 -19.51 -9.99
CA PRO A 806 17.74 -18.62 -10.43
C PRO A 806 17.74 -17.37 -9.55
N ARG A 807 17.43 -16.22 -10.13
CA ARG A 807 17.35 -14.94 -9.41
C ARG A 807 15.98 -14.33 -9.61
N SER A 808 15.60 -13.41 -8.74
CA SER A 808 14.32 -12.71 -8.84
C SER A 808 14.48 -11.20 -8.66
N HIS A 809 13.60 -10.47 -9.34
CA HIS A 809 13.39 -9.04 -9.22
C HIS A 809 11.90 -8.82 -8.90
N THR A 810 11.59 -8.66 -7.61
CA THR A 810 10.19 -8.67 -7.11
C THR A 810 9.38 -7.52 -7.70
N CYS A 811 9.95 -6.32 -7.78
CA CYS A 811 9.34 -5.13 -8.38
C CYS A 811 8.87 -5.29 -9.83
N PHE A 812 9.38 -6.31 -10.55
CA PHE A 812 8.99 -6.63 -11.91
C PHE A 812 8.28 -7.99 -12.04
N ASN A 813 7.98 -8.66 -10.91
CA ASN A 813 7.47 -10.03 -10.84
C ASN A 813 8.27 -11.00 -11.74
N ARG A 814 9.60 -10.81 -11.81
CA ARG A 814 10.47 -11.51 -12.77
C ARG A 814 11.33 -12.58 -12.10
N LEU A 815 11.30 -13.78 -12.67
CA LEU A 815 12.23 -14.87 -12.45
C LEU A 815 13.28 -14.89 -13.59
N ASP A 816 14.53 -14.61 -13.24
CA ASP A 816 15.69 -14.89 -14.08
C ASP A 816 15.99 -16.40 -13.98
N LEU A 817 15.71 -17.17 -15.04
CA LEU A 817 15.83 -18.63 -15.06
C LEU A 817 16.96 -19.10 -15.99
N PRO A 818 18.09 -19.58 -15.47
CA PRO A 818 19.21 -20.03 -16.28
C PRO A 818 18.88 -21.20 -17.22
N PRO A 819 19.59 -21.32 -18.36
CA PRO A 819 19.34 -22.35 -19.37
C PRO A 819 19.92 -23.72 -18.95
N TYR A 820 19.39 -24.30 -17.88
CA TYR A 820 19.78 -25.63 -17.37
C TYR A 820 19.62 -26.73 -18.43
N LYS A 821 20.40 -27.81 -18.30
CA LYS A 821 20.44 -28.94 -19.25
C LYS A 821 19.46 -30.07 -18.93
N SER A 822 18.96 -30.16 -17.70
CA SER A 822 18.01 -31.22 -17.27
C SER A 822 16.91 -30.70 -16.34
N PHE A 823 15.84 -31.48 -16.21
CA PHE A 823 14.76 -31.24 -15.24
C PHE A 823 15.29 -31.27 -13.79
N GLU A 824 16.10 -32.28 -13.43
CA GLU A 824 16.67 -32.40 -12.09
C GLU A 824 17.58 -31.23 -11.71
N GLN A 825 18.39 -30.72 -12.64
CA GLN A 825 19.22 -29.52 -12.40
C GLN A 825 18.37 -28.27 -12.14
N LEU A 826 17.28 -28.09 -12.90
CA LEU A 826 16.33 -27.00 -12.68
C LEU A 826 15.61 -27.15 -11.33
N LYS A 827 15.23 -28.37 -10.97
CA LYS A 827 14.56 -28.72 -9.72
C LYS A 827 15.45 -28.46 -8.50
N GLU A 828 16.66 -28.99 -8.48
CA GLU A 828 17.66 -28.72 -7.44
C GLU A 828 17.90 -27.22 -7.27
N LYS A 829 18.23 -26.51 -8.36
CA LYS A 829 18.62 -25.10 -8.30
C LYS A 829 17.46 -24.16 -7.96
N LEU A 830 16.23 -24.46 -8.39
CA LEU A 830 15.06 -23.64 -8.04
C LEU A 830 14.57 -23.91 -6.61
N LEU A 831 14.52 -25.17 -6.16
CA LEU A 831 14.15 -25.49 -4.78
C LEU A 831 15.16 -24.91 -3.79
N PHE A 832 16.46 -24.96 -4.10
CA PHE A 832 17.50 -24.33 -3.29
C PHE A 832 17.32 -22.80 -3.18
N ALA A 833 17.01 -22.11 -4.29
CA ALA A 833 16.89 -20.65 -4.31
C ALA A 833 15.63 -20.09 -3.61
N ILE A 834 14.51 -20.84 -3.59
CA ILE A 834 13.29 -20.42 -2.86
C ILE A 834 13.40 -20.66 -1.35
N GLU A 835 14.20 -21.66 -0.95
CA GLU A 835 14.51 -22.01 0.43
C GLU A 835 15.54 -21.07 1.05
N GLU A 836 16.77 -21.08 0.51
CA GLU A 836 17.90 -20.29 0.99
C GLU A 836 17.80 -18.84 0.52
N THR A 837 16.84 -18.10 1.09
CA THR A 837 16.64 -16.66 0.82
C THR A 837 17.61 -15.77 1.60
N GLU A 838 18.33 -16.32 2.58
CA GLU A 838 19.31 -15.61 3.39
C GLU A 838 20.72 -15.72 2.78
N GLY A 839 21.33 -14.60 2.42
CA GLY A 839 22.80 -14.51 2.28
C GLY A 839 23.39 -14.45 0.87
N PHE A 840 22.61 -14.55 -0.22
CA PHE A 840 23.15 -14.43 -1.59
C PHE A 840 23.44 -12.98 -2.01
N GLY A 841 24.46 -12.41 -1.37
CA GLY A 841 25.20 -11.22 -1.78
C GLY A 841 26.62 -11.57 -2.28
N GLN A 842 26.79 -12.74 -2.91
CA GLN A 842 28.02 -13.15 -3.59
C GLN A 842 27.74 -13.43 -5.08
N GLU A 843 27.76 -12.34 -5.85
CA GLU A 843 28.36 -12.30 -7.20
C GLU A 843 29.47 -11.25 -7.15
#